data_AF-A0AAD5XN78-F1
#
_entry.id   AF-A0AAD5XN78-F1
#
_cell.length_a   1.000
_cell.length_b   1.000
_cell.length_c   1.000
_cell.angle_alpha   90.00
_cell.angle_beta   90.00
_cell.angle_gamma   90.00
#
_symmetry.space_group_name_H-M   'P 1'
#
loop_
_entity.id
_entity.type
_entity.pdbx_description
1 polymer ?
#
loop_
_entity_poly.entity_id
_entity_poly.type
_entity_poly.pdbx_seq_one_letter_code
_entity_poly.pdbx_strand_id
1 'polypeptide(L)'
;MAPEIYRATPARQKRRITVSIAYKHHKLEAYSLDTSASVSSIIKGLWLSHFSLTGNPSGYCLRVVETEELLTQDRLRRKLLDGANLKLVASPALMAADMIENLTPEDDQSLLKRTIFLLQKYLKEDEFVDEFIALGGLDKLQDIIITAQGNTLAYALTSLQTLMEHDRGWDSFSRQFISTLVSIIVKQNLVNICRPATAIIIKLVAANPSSPSSSIQCYGFDVVNRAISSQASFLPTLVHRLAATDYLLQLNSLHLINSLFRHVTDRARTSFVQMLDALKTRHAVMILMQSSPAEELKAQLIDYQRLLVVEGHRRRRAAVDLRNKEHAAALKDLWDLSGIQPPGAPPEWEKLGFSSTTPHRDLTRVGVLGLEAMHVFAQQETAAYQKLFSDQENQASEKRCPFVRAAVESCEIMAEHWEVSTGYSTMTSYQPLLLAFQQVFGITLVTFFRLWTEMDVDNTPEDVTRVSALVRSQFKHSASIIQPQSPTVVATFRSAMCNTPYAVVRERQLKNLEVEDQLLSKLPVRQLRERVYQQSYEAVKKQRIECLKLGAWFPVIGPKGRVKGVQRFYRLGPNHKFLHHGDFPEASQRKPGLDELGERIDMSLATDLLTGLASPTFSSKKNAAETPTLCFSLASSSSSDTAHPTMADFCCATSTQYSEWTDGFNMLLDKNIANRDTAEYIRMLTDVAVTIALLDLTGEGVDVVSAAAGEDAPGGGVNSGGGANSNAGGGSGTGLPPANAQFWYDDGAAGSETIVGAGLPIHYRHDSARSDRRDSLPVVNEEEEDEEGSNGEDEEFSEMGDHGTSRAGSAYDDDGDVDYDIGWFRI
;
A
#
# COMPACT_ATOMS: atom_id res chain seq x y z
N MET A 1 57.97 53.40 4.71
CA MET A 1 57.26 54.40 5.54
C MET A 1 55.84 54.56 4.99
N ALA A 2 54.89 53.82 5.56
CA ALA A 2 53.43 53.93 5.37
C ALA A 2 52.79 52.81 6.23
N PRO A 3 51.66 53.03 6.94
CA PRO A 3 51.07 52.00 7.80
C PRO A 3 50.03 51.15 7.08
N GLU A 4 49.94 49.86 7.42
CA GLU A 4 48.78 49.05 7.07
C GLU A 4 47.57 49.47 7.92
N ILE A 5 46.47 49.80 7.25
CA ILE A 5 45.26 50.29 7.91
C ILE A 5 44.44 49.10 8.39
N TYR A 6 44.34 48.92 9.72
CA TYR A 6 43.34 48.06 10.36
C TYR A 6 41.92 48.52 9.99
N ARG A 7 41.36 47.98 8.90
CA ARG A 7 39.92 48.06 8.62
C ARG A 7 39.18 47.13 9.56
N ALA A 8 38.66 47.68 10.65
CA ALA A 8 37.73 46.98 11.51
C ALA A 8 36.55 46.41 10.69
N THR A 9 36.23 45.13 10.88
CA THR A 9 35.06 44.51 10.27
C THR A 9 33.79 45.23 10.72
N PRO A 10 32.91 45.71 9.81
CA PRO A 10 31.71 46.43 10.20
C PRO A 10 30.77 45.52 10.99
N ALA A 11 30.36 45.98 12.18
CA ALA A 11 29.47 45.22 13.05
C ALA A 11 28.15 44.91 12.33
N ARG A 12 27.84 43.62 12.20
CA ARG A 12 26.66 43.10 11.49
C ARG A 12 25.39 43.75 12.04
N GLN A 13 24.71 44.59 11.24
CA GLN A 13 23.54 45.35 11.70
C GLN A 13 22.48 44.43 12.33
N LYS A 14 22.25 44.65 13.63
CA LYS A 14 21.28 43.89 14.42
C LYS A 14 19.87 44.23 13.97
N ARG A 15 19.30 43.40 13.09
CA ARG A 15 17.90 43.50 12.67
C ARG A 15 17.01 43.18 13.86
N ARG A 16 16.55 44.24 14.53
CA ARG A 16 15.51 44.16 15.56
C ARG A 16 14.14 44.10 14.92
N ILE A 17 13.24 43.30 15.49
CA ILE A 17 11.81 43.25 15.14
C ILE A 17 11.02 43.53 16.40
N THR A 18 9.99 44.37 16.30
CA THR A 18 9.04 44.61 17.38
C THR A 18 7.94 43.57 17.33
N VAL A 19 7.66 42.89 18.45
CA VAL A 19 6.53 41.95 18.61
C VAL A 19 5.80 42.24 19.92
N SER A 20 4.55 41.78 20.03
CA SER A 20 3.86 41.77 21.33
C SER A 20 4.18 40.48 22.10
N ILE A 21 4.34 40.60 23.43
CA ILE A 21 4.64 39.48 24.32
C ILE A 21 3.76 39.53 25.57
N ALA A 22 2.96 38.49 25.79
CA ALA A 22 2.09 38.34 26.96
C ALA A 22 2.67 37.40 28.02
N TYR A 23 2.37 37.68 29.30
CA TYR A 23 2.58 36.78 30.43
C TYR A 23 1.47 36.97 31.47
N LYS A 24 0.67 35.93 31.72
CA LYS A 24 -0.55 35.99 32.54
C LYS A 24 -1.45 37.16 32.10
N HIS A 25 -1.63 38.17 32.96
CA HIS A 25 -2.45 39.36 32.68
C HIS A 25 -1.65 40.56 32.14
N HIS A 26 -0.32 40.46 32.06
CA HIS A 26 0.54 41.54 31.55
C HIS A 26 0.86 41.33 30.07
N LYS A 27 0.75 42.39 29.26
CA LYS A 27 1.07 42.38 27.83
C LYS A 27 2.05 43.52 27.52
N LEU A 28 3.20 43.17 26.95
CA LEU A 28 4.10 44.12 26.31
C LEU A 28 3.64 44.26 24.86
N GLU A 29 3.13 45.42 24.46
CA GLU A 29 2.60 45.58 23.09
C GLU A 29 3.70 45.76 22.04
N ALA A 30 4.86 46.27 22.45
CA ALA A 30 6.00 46.55 21.58
C ALA A 30 7.34 46.20 22.26
N TYR A 31 7.78 44.94 22.16
CA TYR A 31 9.10 44.51 22.62
C TYR A 31 10.06 44.30 21.44
N SER A 32 11.25 44.91 21.50
CA SER A 32 12.19 44.97 20.38
C SER A 32 13.24 43.84 20.44
N LEU A 33 12.96 42.74 19.73
CA LEU A 33 13.79 41.53 19.70
C LEU A 33 14.90 41.59 18.67
N ASP A 34 16.15 41.34 19.09
CA ASP A 34 17.29 41.11 18.19
C ASP A 34 17.16 39.72 17.55
N THR A 35 16.93 39.66 16.22
CA THR A 35 16.77 38.40 15.47
C THR A 35 18.05 37.55 15.37
N SER A 36 19.16 38.02 15.95
CA SER A 36 20.40 37.25 16.11
C SER A 36 20.63 36.71 17.53
N ALA A 37 19.77 37.03 18.50
CA ALA A 37 19.84 36.47 19.85
C ALA A 37 19.29 35.02 19.91
N SER A 38 19.71 34.25 20.91
CA SER A 38 19.10 32.96 21.21
C SER A 38 17.78 33.12 21.98
N VAL A 39 16.88 32.14 21.85
CA VAL A 39 15.62 32.05 22.61
C VAL A 39 15.89 32.22 24.12
N SER A 40 16.90 31.52 24.64
CA SER A 40 17.32 31.61 26.04
C SER A 40 17.82 33.01 26.44
N SER A 41 18.48 33.75 25.54
CA SER A 41 18.91 35.13 25.80
C SER A 41 17.72 36.11 25.78
N ILE A 42 16.74 35.86 24.92
CA ILE A 42 15.50 36.65 24.85
C ILE A 42 14.68 36.46 26.14
N ILE A 43 14.51 35.21 26.58
CA ILE A 43 13.80 34.87 27.82
C ILE A 43 14.50 35.47 29.04
N LYS A 44 15.84 35.40 29.12
CA LYS A 44 16.62 36.08 30.17
C LYS A 44 16.38 37.60 30.21
N GLY A 45 16.30 38.26 29.05
CA GLY A 45 15.98 39.70 28.97
C GLY A 45 14.57 40.03 29.44
N LEU A 46 13.57 39.24 29.05
CA LEU A 46 12.17 39.41 29.48
C LEU A 46 11.99 39.17 30.99
N TRP A 47 12.63 38.12 31.51
CA TRP A 47 12.62 37.72 32.92
C TRP A 47 13.27 38.80 33.80
N LEU A 48 14.45 39.31 33.40
CA LEU A 48 15.19 40.34 34.15
C LEU A 48 14.55 41.73 34.09
N SER A 49 14.09 42.17 32.91
CA SER A 49 13.86 43.60 32.65
C SER A 49 12.39 44.01 32.49
N HIS A 50 11.45 43.06 32.38
CA HIS A 50 10.05 43.40 32.07
C HIS A 50 8.99 42.67 32.91
N PHE A 51 9.22 41.42 33.31
CA PHE A 51 8.23 40.65 34.08
C PHE A 51 8.64 40.36 35.53
N SER A 52 9.87 40.69 35.96
CA SER A 52 10.35 40.62 37.35
C SER A 52 10.03 39.29 38.06
N LEU A 53 10.21 38.18 37.34
CA LEU A 53 9.75 36.86 37.76
C LEU A 53 10.69 36.22 38.79
N THR A 54 10.14 35.42 39.69
CA THR A 54 10.93 34.59 40.62
C THR A 54 11.39 33.29 39.95
N GLY A 55 12.45 32.67 40.49
CA GLY A 55 12.97 31.37 40.00
C GLY A 55 14.16 31.52 39.04
N ASN A 56 14.18 30.74 37.96
CA ASN A 56 15.26 30.71 36.97
C ASN A 56 14.68 30.98 35.56
N PRO A 57 15.29 31.85 34.73
CA PRO A 57 14.93 32.03 33.33
C PRO A 57 14.79 30.75 32.50
N SER A 58 15.52 29.66 32.81
CA SER A 58 15.38 28.38 32.11
C SER A 58 14.04 27.68 32.36
N GLY A 59 13.33 28.05 33.42
CA GLY A 59 12.01 27.51 33.73
C GLY A 59 10.91 27.97 32.77
N TYR A 60 11.18 28.91 31.86
CA TYR A 60 10.21 29.48 30.93
C TYR A 60 10.56 29.17 29.48
N CYS A 61 9.54 29.10 28.61
CA CYS A 61 9.69 29.15 27.16
C CYS A 61 8.73 30.15 26.52
N LEU A 62 8.91 30.40 25.23
CA LEU A 62 7.99 31.20 24.42
C LEU A 62 7.12 30.26 23.58
N ARG A 63 5.82 30.55 23.52
CA ARG A 63 4.87 29.95 22.56
C ARG A 63 4.25 31.04 21.69
N VAL A 64 3.83 30.69 20.49
CA VAL A 64 2.97 31.54 19.66
C VAL A 64 1.57 31.59 20.29
N VAL A 65 0.94 32.76 20.35
CA VAL A 65 -0.39 32.93 20.97
C VAL A 65 -1.48 32.23 20.16
N GLU A 66 -1.45 32.39 18.84
CA GLU A 66 -2.51 31.94 17.93
C GLU A 66 -2.50 30.43 17.66
N THR A 67 -1.33 29.79 17.74
CA THR A 67 -1.14 28.37 17.37
C THR A 67 -0.67 27.48 18.52
N GLU A 68 -0.47 28.04 19.72
CA GLU A 68 0.12 27.36 20.89
C GLU A 68 1.54 26.78 20.67
N GLU A 69 2.14 26.98 19.49
CA GLU A 69 3.35 26.29 19.05
C GLU A 69 4.60 26.75 19.82
N LEU A 70 5.43 25.78 20.24
CA LEU A 70 6.70 26.02 20.94
C LEU A 70 7.72 26.76 20.05
N LEU A 71 8.28 27.86 20.57
CA LEU A 71 9.21 28.72 19.83
C LEU A 71 10.67 28.26 20.01
N THR A 72 11.03 27.20 19.30
CA THR A 72 12.38 26.62 19.29
C THR A 72 13.38 27.53 18.55
N GLN A 73 14.69 27.33 18.74
CA GLN A 73 15.73 28.17 18.11
C GLN A 73 15.66 28.18 16.57
N ASP A 74 15.31 27.05 15.94
CA ASP A 74 15.12 26.91 14.49
C ASP A 74 13.79 27.53 13.98
N ARG A 75 12.82 27.75 14.88
CA ARG A 75 11.50 28.35 14.57
C ARG A 75 11.48 29.86 14.82
N LEU A 76 12.21 30.34 15.84
CA LEU A 76 12.33 31.74 16.28
C LEU A 76 12.40 32.72 15.10
N ARG A 77 13.42 32.58 14.25
CA ARG A 77 13.70 33.55 13.18
C ARG A 77 12.62 33.62 12.10
N ARG A 78 11.83 32.55 11.90
CA ARG A 78 10.70 32.55 10.97
C ARG A 78 9.46 33.20 11.60
N LYS A 79 9.06 32.75 12.80
CA LYS A 79 7.87 33.29 13.50
C LYS A 79 7.98 34.78 13.83
N LEU A 80 9.19 35.28 14.14
CA LEU A 80 9.43 36.72 14.32
C LEU A 80 9.27 37.54 13.02
N LEU A 81 9.60 36.97 11.86
CA LEU A 81 9.40 37.66 10.57
C LEU A 81 7.92 37.70 10.15
N ASP A 82 7.11 36.78 10.67
CA ASP A 82 5.65 36.73 10.47
C ASP A 82 4.87 37.69 11.39
N GLY A 83 5.54 38.40 12.30
CA GLY A 83 4.89 39.32 13.25
C GLY A 83 4.04 38.62 14.32
N ALA A 84 4.25 37.32 14.55
CA ALA A 84 3.46 36.51 15.47
C ALA A 84 3.48 37.05 16.90
N ASN A 85 2.32 37.08 17.57
CA ASN A 85 2.25 37.43 18.98
C ASN A 85 2.80 36.27 19.82
N LEU A 86 3.63 36.58 20.80
CA LEU A 86 4.25 35.58 21.66
C LEU A 86 3.63 35.61 23.06
N LYS A 87 3.67 34.48 23.74
CA LYS A 87 3.42 34.39 25.17
C LYS A 87 4.56 33.66 25.87
N LEU A 88 4.98 34.20 27.01
CA LEU A 88 5.88 33.53 27.93
C LEU A 88 5.06 32.54 28.78
N VAL A 89 5.51 31.30 28.85
CA VAL A 89 4.86 30.20 29.59
C VAL A 89 5.92 29.34 30.28
N ALA A 90 5.50 28.36 31.08
CA ALA A 90 6.42 27.34 31.61
C ALA A 90 7.15 26.61 30.47
N SER A 91 8.42 26.26 30.69
CA SER A 91 9.24 25.45 29.78
C SER A 91 8.68 24.02 29.64
N PRO A 92 9.03 23.28 28.55
CA PRO A 92 8.65 21.88 28.42
C PRO A 92 9.04 21.03 29.64
N ALA A 93 10.24 21.24 30.20
CA ALA A 93 10.69 20.59 31.43
C ALA A 93 9.77 20.85 32.64
N LEU A 94 9.35 22.10 32.88
CA LEU A 94 8.40 22.41 33.96
C LEU A 94 6.98 21.91 33.65
N MET A 95 6.54 21.94 32.39
CA MET A 95 5.26 21.35 31.98
C MET A 95 5.26 19.83 32.18
N ALA A 96 6.36 19.15 31.87
CA ALA A 96 6.53 17.72 32.05
C ALA A 96 6.55 17.36 33.53
N ALA A 97 7.29 18.10 34.37
CA ALA A 97 7.30 17.90 35.82
C ALA A 97 5.91 18.10 36.45
N ASP A 98 5.23 19.21 36.14
CA ASP A 98 3.86 19.50 36.60
C ASP A 98 2.86 18.43 36.13
N MET A 99 2.94 17.99 34.87
CA MET A 99 2.09 16.89 34.39
C MET A 99 2.41 15.58 35.11
N ILE A 100 3.69 15.23 35.30
CA ILE A 100 4.11 14.00 35.99
C ILE A 100 3.68 14.01 37.46
N GLU A 101 3.65 15.15 38.14
CA GLU A 101 3.05 15.31 39.47
C GLU A 101 1.53 15.09 39.42
N ASN A 102 0.85 15.76 38.50
CA ASN A 102 -0.60 15.66 38.25
C ASN A 102 -1.05 14.33 37.57
N LEU A 103 -0.14 13.38 37.34
CA LEU A 103 -0.41 11.97 36.99
C LEU A 103 -0.39 11.04 38.22
N THR A 104 -0.08 11.56 39.41
CA THR A 104 -0.09 10.83 40.70
C THR A 104 -1.13 11.33 41.74
N PRO A 105 -2.32 11.87 41.38
CA PRO A 105 -3.31 12.23 42.39
C PRO A 105 -3.96 10.96 42.98
N GLU A 106 -3.71 10.70 44.25
CA GLU A 106 -4.29 9.54 44.95
C GLU A 106 -5.82 9.65 45.08
N ASP A 107 -6.37 10.88 45.17
CA ASP A 107 -7.81 11.15 45.33
C ASP A 107 -8.53 11.77 44.10
N ASP A 108 -7.86 12.58 43.26
CA ASP A 108 -8.54 13.35 42.19
C ASP A 108 -8.47 12.70 40.79
N GLN A 109 -9.44 11.81 40.54
CA GLN A 109 -9.67 11.19 39.23
C GLN A 109 -10.10 12.18 38.13
N SER A 110 -10.62 13.36 38.48
CA SER A 110 -11.05 14.38 37.52
C SER A 110 -9.85 15.16 36.97
N LEU A 111 -8.91 15.51 37.85
CA LEU A 111 -7.59 16.05 37.51
C LEU A 111 -6.80 15.05 36.67
N LEU A 112 -6.68 13.78 37.12
CA LEU A 112 -5.98 12.73 36.38
C LEU A 112 -6.49 12.61 34.93
N LYS A 113 -7.81 12.49 34.75
CA LYS A 113 -8.44 12.40 33.42
C LYS A 113 -8.17 13.64 32.55
N ARG A 114 -8.16 14.83 33.15
CA ARG A 114 -7.83 16.10 32.46
C ARG A 114 -6.35 16.18 32.09
N THR A 115 -5.44 15.76 32.97
CA THR A 115 -4.00 15.73 32.74
C THR A 115 -3.65 14.80 31.59
N ILE A 116 -4.17 13.56 31.60
CA ILE A 116 -3.93 12.58 30.52
C ILE A 116 -4.52 13.07 29.18
N PHE A 117 -5.70 13.71 29.19
CA PHE A 117 -6.27 14.30 27.98
C PHE A 117 -5.39 15.44 27.41
N LEU A 118 -4.84 16.30 28.27
CA LEU A 118 -3.92 17.37 27.85
C LEU A 118 -2.54 16.84 27.45
N LEU A 119 -2.08 15.74 28.03
CA LEU A 119 -0.80 15.09 27.73
C LEU A 119 -0.68 14.72 26.25
N GLN A 120 -1.77 14.25 25.63
CA GLN A 120 -1.85 13.95 24.18
C GLN A 120 -1.54 15.15 23.26
N LYS A 121 -1.70 16.39 23.75
CA LYS A 121 -1.33 17.60 23.00
C LYS A 121 0.19 17.80 23.01
N TYR A 122 0.81 17.68 24.18
CA TYR A 122 2.23 17.98 24.36
C TYR A 122 3.15 16.83 23.98
N LEU A 123 2.68 15.57 24.02
CA LEU A 123 3.39 14.41 23.47
C LEU A 123 3.56 14.42 21.94
N LYS A 124 3.19 15.52 21.26
CA LYS A 124 3.49 15.78 19.83
C LYS A 124 4.66 16.76 19.63
N GLU A 125 5.24 17.25 20.72
CA GLU A 125 6.35 18.19 20.74
C GLU A 125 7.62 17.44 21.17
N ASP A 126 8.61 17.33 20.28
CA ASP A 126 9.86 16.63 20.54
C ASP A 126 10.51 17.07 21.86
N GLU A 127 10.59 18.38 22.09
CA GLU A 127 11.19 18.95 23.30
C GLU A 127 10.38 18.70 24.59
N PHE A 128 9.12 18.28 24.50
CA PHE A 128 8.34 17.82 25.66
C PHE A 128 8.49 16.31 25.87
N VAL A 129 8.49 15.52 24.79
CA VAL A 129 8.66 14.07 24.84
C VAL A 129 10.00 13.70 25.49
N ASP A 130 11.09 14.35 25.10
CA ASP A 130 12.43 14.07 25.65
C ASP A 130 12.52 14.37 27.16
N GLU A 131 11.95 15.49 27.62
CA GLU A 131 11.89 15.86 29.04
C GLU A 131 10.94 14.95 29.85
N PHE A 132 9.78 14.59 29.28
CA PHE A 132 8.80 13.69 29.91
C PHE A 132 9.36 12.29 30.13
N ILE A 133 10.15 11.77 29.19
CA ILE A 133 10.85 10.50 29.34
C ILE A 133 11.99 10.62 30.37
N ALA A 134 12.80 11.68 30.31
CA ALA A 134 13.90 11.91 31.25
C ALA A 134 13.44 12.05 32.72
N LEU A 135 12.21 12.51 32.95
CA LEU A 135 11.57 12.63 34.27
C LEU A 135 10.77 11.38 34.69
N GLY A 136 10.84 10.26 33.96
CA GLY A 136 10.17 9.00 34.31
C GLY A 136 8.65 8.99 34.03
N GLY A 137 8.14 9.92 33.22
CA GLY A 137 6.71 10.02 32.90
C GLY A 137 6.15 8.81 32.16
N LEU A 138 7.00 8.08 31.41
CA LEU A 138 6.61 6.85 30.73
C LEU A 138 6.24 5.72 31.71
N ASP A 139 6.91 5.63 32.86
CA ASP A 139 6.63 4.60 33.86
C ASP A 139 5.29 4.87 34.56
N LYS A 140 5.03 6.14 34.95
CA LYS A 140 3.69 6.55 35.43
C LYS A 140 2.59 6.28 34.40
N LEU A 141 2.87 6.49 33.11
CA LEU A 141 1.90 6.21 32.04
C LEU A 141 1.64 4.70 31.88
N GLN A 142 2.66 3.84 32.07
CA GLN A 142 2.48 2.38 32.14
C GLN A 142 1.60 1.98 33.33
N ASP A 143 1.86 2.51 34.53
CA ASP A 143 1.09 2.22 35.74
C ASP A 143 -0.39 2.62 35.62
N ILE A 144 -0.65 3.78 35.00
CA ILE A 144 -2.01 4.23 34.68
C ILE A 144 -2.69 3.27 33.68
N ILE A 145 -1.98 2.80 32.65
CA ILE A 145 -2.55 1.84 31.69
C ILE A 145 -2.79 0.46 32.33
N ILE A 146 -2.04 0.10 33.38
CA ILE A 146 -2.24 -1.13 34.15
C ILE A 146 -3.47 -1.05 35.08
N THR A 147 -3.76 0.13 35.63
CA THR A 147 -4.76 0.31 36.70
C THR A 147 -6.08 0.95 36.24
N ALA A 148 -6.05 1.86 35.28
CA ALA A 148 -7.21 2.65 34.85
C ALA A 148 -8.21 1.83 34.00
N GLN A 149 -9.45 2.32 33.94
CA GLN A 149 -10.54 1.72 33.18
C GLN A 149 -11.29 2.76 32.33
N GLY A 150 -12.10 2.27 31.38
CA GLY A 150 -12.99 3.10 30.56
C GLY A 150 -12.28 4.24 29.83
N ASN A 151 -12.83 5.44 29.93
CA ASN A 151 -12.32 6.62 29.20
C ASN A 151 -10.92 7.08 29.66
N THR A 152 -10.55 6.87 30.92
CA THR A 152 -9.20 7.20 31.42
C THR A 152 -8.16 6.28 30.78
N LEU A 153 -8.46 4.98 30.67
CA LEU A 153 -7.63 4.01 29.95
C LEU A 153 -7.53 4.34 28.45
N ALA A 154 -8.64 4.72 27.80
CA ALA A 154 -8.65 5.14 26.41
C ALA A 154 -7.71 6.34 26.15
N TYR A 155 -7.75 7.36 27.03
CA TYR A 155 -6.87 8.53 26.91
C TYR A 155 -5.40 8.19 27.21
N ALA A 156 -5.13 7.28 28.14
CA ALA A 156 -3.77 6.85 28.47
C ALA A 156 -3.14 6.04 27.33
N LEU A 157 -3.88 5.09 26.75
CA LEU A 157 -3.46 4.34 25.56
C LEU A 157 -3.24 5.26 24.35
N THR A 158 -4.13 6.25 24.13
CA THR A 158 -3.94 7.24 23.05
C THR A 158 -2.69 8.09 23.29
N SER A 159 -2.42 8.48 24.54
CA SER A 159 -1.18 9.19 24.91
C SER A 159 0.06 8.34 24.60
N LEU A 160 0.04 7.06 24.97
CA LEU A 160 1.16 6.16 24.70
C LEU A 160 1.35 5.90 23.20
N GLN A 161 0.26 5.76 22.43
CA GLN A 161 0.34 5.68 20.97
C GLN A 161 1.05 6.91 20.39
N THR A 162 0.67 8.12 20.83
CA THR A 162 1.29 9.38 20.37
C THR A 162 2.77 9.47 20.79
N LEU A 163 3.14 9.09 22.01
CA LEU A 163 4.56 9.01 22.41
C LEU A 163 5.34 8.05 21.49
N MET A 164 4.75 6.89 21.17
CA MET A 164 5.37 5.92 20.27
C MET A 164 5.48 6.40 18.81
N GLU A 165 4.77 7.45 18.39
CA GLU A 165 4.91 8.06 17.05
C GLU A 165 6.28 8.75 16.85
N HIS A 166 7.01 9.10 17.93
CA HIS A 166 8.37 9.67 17.86
C HIS A 166 9.49 8.62 17.68
N ASP A 167 9.16 7.32 17.66
CA ASP A 167 10.08 6.18 17.44
C ASP A 167 11.37 6.16 18.30
N ARG A 168 11.32 6.80 19.49
CA ARG A 168 12.42 6.84 20.48
C ARG A 168 11.89 6.78 21.92
N GLY A 169 12.72 6.27 22.83
CA GLY A 169 12.50 6.31 24.29
C GLY A 169 11.31 5.50 24.82
N TRP A 170 10.89 4.46 24.09
CA TRP A 170 9.93 3.44 24.54
C TRP A 170 10.53 2.02 24.50
N ASP A 171 11.86 1.92 24.57
CA ASP A 171 12.67 0.70 24.53
C ASP A 171 12.73 -0.08 25.87
N SER A 172 12.07 0.43 26.93
CA SER A 172 12.13 -0.06 28.31
C SER A 172 10.92 -0.88 28.79
N PHE A 173 9.91 -1.15 27.96
CA PHE A 173 8.65 -1.77 28.39
C PHE A 173 8.84 -3.13 29.05
N SER A 174 8.23 -3.30 30.23
CA SER A 174 8.29 -4.57 30.95
C SER A 174 7.46 -5.68 30.27
N ARG A 175 7.88 -6.94 30.45
CA ARG A 175 7.09 -8.11 29.97
C ARG A 175 5.68 -8.14 30.57
N GLN A 176 5.53 -7.65 31.80
CA GLN A 176 4.23 -7.55 32.46
C GLN A 176 3.33 -6.52 31.76
N PHE A 177 3.88 -5.35 31.41
CA PHE A 177 3.15 -4.31 30.68
C PHE A 177 2.66 -4.81 29.31
N ILE A 178 3.51 -5.51 28.55
CA ILE A 178 3.13 -6.11 27.26
C ILE A 178 2.03 -7.18 27.46
N SER A 179 2.08 -7.97 28.53
CA SER A 179 1.00 -8.91 28.90
C SER A 179 -0.31 -8.20 29.25
N THR A 180 -0.25 -7.03 29.89
CA THR A 180 -1.43 -6.21 30.17
C THR A 180 -2.04 -5.64 28.89
N LEU A 181 -1.24 -5.14 27.94
CA LEU A 181 -1.73 -4.69 26.63
C LEU A 181 -2.47 -5.80 25.86
N VAL A 182 -1.90 -7.01 25.85
CA VAL A 182 -2.55 -8.21 25.28
C VAL A 182 -3.86 -8.53 26.02
N SER A 183 -3.88 -8.45 27.36
CA SER A 183 -5.10 -8.63 28.15
C SER A 183 -6.16 -7.54 27.93
N ILE A 184 -5.76 -6.30 27.63
CA ILE A 184 -6.68 -5.20 27.32
C ILE A 184 -7.42 -5.49 26.01
N ILE A 185 -6.70 -5.91 24.96
CA ILE A 185 -7.31 -6.33 23.68
C ILE A 185 -8.37 -7.41 23.90
N VAL A 186 -8.13 -8.40 24.76
CA VAL A 186 -9.11 -9.47 25.01
C VAL A 186 -10.32 -8.98 25.81
N LYS A 187 -10.11 -8.21 26.87
CA LYS A 187 -11.16 -7.85 27.83
C LYS A 187 -12.03 -6.67 27.39
N GLN A 188 -11.53 -5.80 26.51
CA GLN A 188 -12.20 -4.56 26.12
C GLN A 188 -12.72 -4.65 24.68
N ASN A 189 -13.97 -4.27 24.46
CA ASN A 189 -14.59 -4.17 23.12
C ASN A 189 -14.76 -2.73 22.63
N LEU A 190 -14.58 -1.72 23.50
CA LEU A 190 -14.78 -0.32 23.16
C LEU A 190 -13.71 0.18 22.17
N VAL A 191 -14.13 0.69 21.01
CA VAL A 191 -13.22 1.09 19.92
C VAL A 191 -12.18 2.13 20.34
N ASN A 192 -12.53 3.06 21.23
CA ASN A 192 -11.60 4.07 21.77
C ASN A 192 -10.47 3.48 22.65
N ILE A 193 -10.62 2.23 23.12
CA ILE A 193 -9.58 1.46 23.81
C ILE A 193 -8.90 0.51 22.81
N CYS A 194 -9.67 -0.22 22.01
CA CYS A 194 -9.18 -1.23 21.06
C CYS A 194 -8.25 -0.63 20.00
N ARG A 195 -8.58 0.55 19.44
CA ARG A 195 -7.80 1.20 18.39
C ARG A 195 -6.37 1.57 18.84
N PRO A 196 -6.15 2.36 19.91
CA PRO A 196 -4.79 2.68 20.34
C PRO A 196 -4.05 1.46 20.88
N ALA A 197 -4.70 0.54 21.62
CA ALA A 197 -4.07 -0.70 22.06
C ALA A 197 -3.58 -1.57 20.88
N THR A 198 -4.36 -1.62 19.78
CA THR A 198 -3.97 -2.31 18.54
C THR A 198 -2.76 -1.63 17.90
N ALA A 199 -2.79 -0.30 17.74
CA ALA A 199 -1.68 0.45 17.14
C ALA A 199 -0.36 0.28 17.93
N ILE A 200 -0.43 0.28 19.26
CA ILE A 200 0.71 0.02 20.16
C ILE A 200 1.29 -1.38 19.89
N ILE A 201 0.46 -2.43 19.90
CA ILE A 201 0.93 -3.80 19.67
C ILE A 201 1.50 -3.96 18.27
N ILE A 202 0.91 -3.33 17.24
CA ILE A 202 1.44 -3.34 15.87
C ILE A 202 2.84 -2.71 15.81
N LYS A 203 3.09 -1.58 16.51
CA LYS A 203 4.46 -1.03 16.61
C LYS A 203 5.42 -1.96 17.35
N LEU A 204 5.01 -2.60 18.46
CA LEU A 204 5.83 -3.58 19.19
C LEU A 204 6.20 -4.81 18.34
N VAL A 205 5.27 -5.29 17.51
CA VAL A 205 5.47 -6.41 16.58
C VAL A 205 6.41 -6.04 15.42
N ALA A 206 6.35 -4.79 14.95
CA ALA A 206 7.21 -4.27 13.88
C ALA A 206 8.64 -3.92 14.33
N ALA A 207 8.84 -3.57 15.61
CA ALA A 207 10.11 -3.17 16.24
C ALA A 207 11.11 -4.33 16.46
N ASN A 208 11.33 -5.11 15.40
CA ASN A 208 12.13 -6.34 15.38
C ASN A 208 13.64 -6.02 15.14
N PRO A 209 14.58 -6.67 15.86
CA PRO A 209 16.03 -6.57 15.61
C PRO A 209 16.47 -6.72 14.15
N SER A 210 15.73 -7.48 13.35
CA SER A 210 16.04 -7.74 11.94
C SER A 210 15.54 -6.65 10.97
N SER A 211 14.93 -5.56 11.48
CA SER A 211 14.35 -4.49 10.66
C SER A 211 15.19 -3.20 10.74
N PRO A 212 16.05 -2.91 9.76
CA PRO A 212 16.93 -1.72 9.80
C PRO A 212 16.18 -0.39 9.63
N SER A 213 14.87 -0.42 9.39
CA SER A 213 14.01 0.76 9.20
C SER A 213 13.40 1.30 10.50
N SER A 214 13.50 0.61 11.64
CA SER A 214 13.07 1.13 12.93
C SER A 214 14.27 1.51 13.79
N SER A 215 14.18 2.64 14.50
CA SER A 215 15.15 3.09 15.50
C SER A 215 15.06 2.32 16.82
N ILE A 216 13.93 1.66 17.10
CA ILE A 216 13.76 0.77 18.26
C ILE A 216 13.67 -0.67 17.76
N GLN A 217 14.63 -1.49 18.22
CA GLN A 217 14.91 -2.82 17.71
C GLN A 217 14.94 -3.89 18.82
N CYS A 218 14.44 -3.58 20.01
CA CYS A 218 14.47 -4.48 21.18
C CYS A 218 13.24 -5.42 21.32
N TYR A 219 12.25 -5.32 20.43
CA TYR A 219 10.99 -6.06 20.51
C TYR A 219 10.82 -7.06 19.36
N GLY A 220 9.80 -6.87 18.52
CA GLY A 220 9.42 -7.80 17.47
C GLY A 220 8.46 -8.89 17.94
N PHE A 221 7.99 -9.68 16.97
CA PHE A 221 6.97 -10.72 17.17
C PHE A 221 7.26 -11.64 18.36
N ASP A 222 8.48 -12.15 18.55
CA ASP A 222 8.77 -13.11 19.62
C ASP A 222 8.61 -12.55 21.05
N VAL A 223 8.65 -11.23 21.24
CA VAL A 223 8.34 -10.62 22.55
C VAL A 223 6.83 -10.62 22.78
N VAL A 224 6.06 -10.13 21.81
CA VAL A 224 4.60 -10.05 21.87
C VAL A 224 3.96 -11.46 21.89
N ASN A 225 4.51 -12.41 21.13
CA ASN A 225 4.03 -13.79 21.06
C ASN A 225 4.12 -14.53 22.40
N ARG A 226 5.07 -14.18 23.28
CA ARG A 226 5.13 -14.74 24.65
C ARG A 226 3.97 -14.26 25.53
N ALA A 227 3.52 -13.01 25.35
CA ALA A 227 2.31 -12.52 25.98
C ALA A 227 1.04 -13.16 25.38
N ILE A 228 0.95 -13.25 24.04
CA ILE A 228 -0.16 -13.92 23.34
C ILE A 228 -0.28 -15.40 23.76
N SER A 229 0.84 -16.13 23.82
CA SER A 229 0.89 -17.54 24.24
C SER A 229 0.44 -17.75 25.70
N SER A 230 0.50 -16.70 26.53
CA SER A 230 0.01 -16.72 27.91
C SER A 230 -1.51 -16.43 28.01
N GLN A 231 -2.14 -16.02 26.91
CA GLN A 231 -3.55 -15.61 26.83
C GLN A 231 -4.23 -16.34 25.67
N ALA A 232 -4.51 -17.64 25.83
CA ALA A 232 -5.00 -18.53 24.78
C ALA A 232 -6.25 -18.03 24.02
N SER A 233 -7.09 -17.19 24.65
CA SER A 233 -8.26 -16.59 24.02
C SER A 233 -7.96 -15.44 23.04
N PHE A 234 -6.72 -14.95 22.95
CA PHE A 234 -6.37 -13.75 22.17
C PHE A 234 -6.72 -13.86 20.68
N LEU A 235 -6.16 -14.84 19.96
CA LEU A 235 -6.50 -15.05 18.54
C LEU A 235 -7.99 -15.43 18.34
N PRO A 236 -8.60 -16.33 19.14
CA PRO A 236 -10.05 -16.55 19.11
C PRO A 236 -10.89 -15.27 19.22
N THR A 237 -10.56 -14.36 20.13
CA THR A 237 -11.28 -13.08 20.29
C THR A 237 -11.11 -12.17 19.07
N LEU A 238 -9.93 -12.11 18.45
CA LEU A 238 -9.72 -11.33 17.22
C LEU A 238 -10.50 -11.91 16.02
N VAL A 239 -10.52 -13.23 15.86
CA VAL A 239 -11.27 -13.88 14.77
C VAL A 239 -12.78 -13.75 14.99
N HIS A 240 -13.27 -13.90 16.22
CA HIS A 240 -14.68 -13.65 16.56
C HIS A 240 -15.11 -12.21 16.23
N ARG A 241 -14.24 -11.22 16.45
CA ARG A 241 -14.51 -9.81 16.10
C ARG A 241 -14.60 -9.53 14.61
N LEU A 242 -14.10 -10.42 13.74
CA LEU A 242 -14.36 -10.33 12.30
C LEU A 242 -15.84 -10.57 11.96
N ALA A 243 -16.62 -11.19 12.85
CA ALA A 243 -18.06 -11.37 12.72
C ALA A 243 -18.90 -10.34 13.53
N ALA A 244 -18.26 -9.34 14.15
CA ALA A 244 -18.97 -8.27 14.86
C ALA A 244 -19.68 -7.31 13.87
N THR A 245 -20.70 -6.58 14.34
CA THR A 245 -21.40 -5.56 13.53
C THR A 245 -20.64 -4.24 13.41
N ASP A 246 -19.65 -3.99 14.27
CA ASP A 246 -18.84 -2.78 14.29
C ASP A 246 -17.64 -2.89 13.32
N TYR A 247 -17.67 -2.10 12.24
CA TYR A 247 -16.61 -2.12 11.22
C TYR A 247 -15.24 -1.70 11.76
N LEU A 248 -15.18 -0.83 12.77
CA LEU A 248 -13.90 -0.44 13.39
C LEU A 248 -13.35 -1.58 14.24
N LEU A 249 -14.22 -2.37 14.89
CA LEU A 249 -13.79 -3.55 15.63
C LEU A 249 -13.31 -4.67 14.69
N GLN A 250 -13.97 -4.86 13.54
CA GLN A 250 -13.50 -5.73 12.45
C GLN A 250 -12.12 -5.25 11.93
N LEU A 251 -12.00 -3.97 11.57
CA LEU A 251 -10.81 -3.35 10.98
C LEU A 251 -9.58 -3.47 11.89
N ASN A 252 -9.71 -3.09 13.16
CA ASN A 252 -8.61 -3.21 14.12
C ASN A 252 -8.19 -4.68 14.30
N SER A 253 -9.15 -5.61 14.38
CA SER A 253 -8.86 -7.04 14.58
C SER A 253 -8.15 -7.65 13.38
N LEU A 254 -8.59 -7.35 12.15
CA LEU A 254 -7.93 -7.84 10.93
C LEU A 254 -6.54 -7.21 10.74
N HIS A 255 -6.39 -5.91 11.00
CA HIS A 255 -5.09 -5.23 10.92
C HIS A 255 -4.06 -5.82 11.91
N LEU A 256 -4.51 -6.19 13.12
CA LEU A 256 -3.67 -6.86 14.11
C LEU A 256 -3.28 -8.28 13.66
N ILE A 257 -4.21 -9.05 13.09
CA ILE A 257 -3.92 -10.37 12.49
C ILE A 257 -2.91 -10.23 11.34
N ASN A 258 -3.08 -9.25 10.45
CA ASN A 258 -2.18 -8.97 9.32
C ASN A 258 -0.77 -8.58 9.79
N SER A 259 -0.65 -7.73 10.83
CA SER A 259 0.64 -7.37 11.42
C SER A 259 1.35 -8.60 12.02
N LEU A 260 0.64 -9.41 12.81
CA LEU A 260 1.18 -10.63 13.41
C LEU A 260 1.64 -11.62 12.33
N PHE A 261 0.83 -11.85 11.29
CA PHE A 261 1.16 -12.78 10.19
C PHE A 261 2.30 -12.27 9.29
N ARG A 262 2.42 -10.95 9.11
CA ARG A 262 3.54 -10.30 8.43
C ARG A 262 4.87 -10.51 9.16
N HIS A 263 4.88 -10.37 10.49
CA HIS A 263 6.11 -10.36 11.28
C HIS A 263 6.42 -11.68 12.02
N VAL A 264 5.56 -12.71 11.93
CA VAL A 264 5.78 -14.01 12.60
C VAL A 264 7.10 -14.67 12.19
N THR A 265 7.88 -15.05 13.20
CA THR A 265 9.19 -15.70 13.06
C THR A 265 9.03 -17.15 12.59
N ASP A 266 9.98 -17.67 11.81
CA ASP A 266 9.88 -19.03 11.24
C ASP A 266 9.69 -20.13 12.31
N ARG A 267 10.19 -19.90 13.54
CA ARG A 267 9.99 -20.80 14.68
C ARG A 267 8.53 -20.90 15.13
N ALA A 268 7.77 -19.81 15.06
CA ALA A 268 6.37 -19.76 15.48
C ALA A 268 5.38 -19.91 14.31
N ARG A 269 5.84 -19.66 13.07
CA ARG A 269 5.02 -19.53 11.85
C ARG A 269 4.10 -20.72 11.59
N THR A 270 4.58 -21.96 11.72
CA THR A 270 3.75 -23.16 11.48
C THR A 270 2.59 -23.25 12.48
N SER A 271 2.87 -23.12 13.78
CA SER A 271 1.84 -23.14 14.85
C SER A 271 0.86 -21.97 14.71
N PHE A 272 1.33 -20.77 14.36
CA PHE A 272 0.48 -19.60 14.15
C PHE A 272 -0.48 -19.81 12.96
N VAL A 273 0.00 -20.32 11.82
CA VAL A 273 -0.84 -20.61 10.65
C VAL A 273 -1.84 -21.74 10.94
N GLN A 274 -1.40 -22.82 11.60
CA GLN A 274 -2.29 -23.89 12.07
C GLN A 274 -3.41 -23.35 12.98
N MET A 275 -3.10 -22.40 13.87
CA MET A 275 -4.11 -21.78 14.74
C MET A 275 -5.09 -20.87 13.97
N LEU A 276 -4.63 -20.06 13.01
CA LEU A 276 -5.53 -19.28 12.15
C LEU A 276 -6.47 -20.17 11.34
N ASP A 277 -6.00 -21.33 10.90
CA ASP A 277 -6.78 -22.27 10.09
C ASP A 277 -7.77 -23.08 10.94
N ALA A 278 -7.39 -23.51 12.15
CA ALA A 278 -8.30 -24.09 13.13
C ALA A 278 -9.42 -23.11 13.54
N LEU A 279 -9.12 -21.81 13.65
CA LEU A 279 -10.09 -20.74 13.87
C LEU A 279 -10.88 -20.35 12.61
N LYS A 280 -10.66 -21.03 11.47
CA LYS A 280 -11.35 -20.79 10.19
C LYS A 280 -11.22 -19.35 9.69
N THR A 281 -10.10 -18.67 9.96
CA THR A 281 -9.91 -17.23 9.69
C THR A 281 -10.15 -16.87 8.22
N ARG A 282 -9.77 -17.74 7.26
CA ARG A 282 -10.05 -17.55 5.82
C ARG A 282 -11.54 -17.46 5.49
N HIS A 283 -12.41 -18.16 6.24
CA HIS A 283 -13.86 -18.14 6.07
C HIS A 283 -14.48 -16.86 6.64
N ALA A 284 -14.04 -16.41 7.81
CA ALA A 284 -14.46 -15.11 8.37
C ALA A 284 -14.08 -13.94 7.44
N VAL A 285 -12.86 -13.98 6.88
CA VAL A 285 -12.38 -13.04 5.86
C VAL A 285 -13.21 -13.12 4.57
N MET A 286 -13.67 -14.30 4.16
CA MET A 286 -14.56 -14.46 2.99
C MET A 286 -15.92 -13.79 3.22
N ILE A 287 -16.52 -13.96 4.40
CA ILE A 287 -17.80 -13.33 4.76
C ILE A 287 -17.66 -11.80 4.80
N LEU A 288 -16.60 -11.26 5.41
CA LEU A 288 -16.32 -9.83 5.43
C LEU A 288 -16.13 -9.21 4.05
N MET A 289 -15.51 -9.95 3.12
CA MET A 289 -15.36 -9.54 1.73
C MET A 289 -16.70 -9.55 0.97
N GLN A 290 -17.60 -10.47 1.31
CA GLN A 290 -18.95 -10.56 0.72
C GLN A 290 -19.89 -9.44 1.19
N SER A 291 -19.75 -8.98 2.45
CA SER A 291 -20.59 -7.91 3.02
C SER A 291 -20.32 -6.49 2.49
N SER A 292 -19.54 -6.33 1.42
CA SER A 292 -19.22 -5.05 0.76
C SER A 292 -18.68 -3.97 1.73
N PRO A 293 -17.51 -4.21 2.35
CA PRO A 293 -16.98 -3.37 3.43
C PRO A 293 -16.35 -2.07 2.92
N ALA A 294 -16.17 -1.12 3.84
CA ALA A 294 -15.51 0.17 3.58
C ALA A 294 -14.05 0.01 3.09
N GLU A 295 -13.56 1.00 2.34
CA GLU A 295 -12.26 0.96 1.65
C GLU A 295 -11.05 0.64 2.56
N GLU A 296 -11.05 1.13 3.81
CA GLU A 296 -9.98 0.80 4.78
C GLU A 296 -9.95 -0.69 5.13
N LEU A 297 -11.11 -1.32 5.30
CA LEU A 297 -11.24 -2.75 5.59
C LEU A 297 -10.99 -3.60 4.33
N LYS A 298 -11.46 -3.14 3.16
CA LYS A 298 -11.10 -3.71 1.86
C LYS A 298 -9.59 -3.78 1.63
N ALA A 299 -8.84 -2.73 2.01
CA ALA A 299 -7.38 -2.73 1.95
C ALA A 299 -6.77 -3.81 2.86
N GLN A 300 -7.29 -3.99 4.09
CA GLN A 300 -6.83 -5.06 5.01
C GLN A 300 -7.21 -6.48 4.55
N LEU A 301 -8.35 -6.65 3.87
CA LEU A 301 -8.75 -7.94 3.27
C LEU A 301 -7.83 -8.33 2.09
N ILE A 302 -7.46 -7.35 1.25
CA ILE A 302 -6.47 -7.52 0.18
C ILE A 302 -5.08 -7.81 0.77
N ASP A 303 -4.70 -7.15 1.87
CA ASP A 303 -3.42 -7.41 2.55
C ASP A 303 -3.35 -8.83 3.15
N TYR A 304 -4.44 -9.31 3.77
CA TYR A 304 -4.55 -10.71 4.23
C TYR A 304 -4.40 -11.71 3.08
N GLN A 305 -5.06 -11.45 1.94
CA GLN A 305 -4.93 -12.29 0.74
C GLN A 305 -3.48 -12.28 0.20
N ARG A 306 -2.79 -11.14 0.18
CA ARG A 306 -1.35 -11.06 -0.18
C ARG A 306 -0.46 -11.84 0.80
N LEU A 307 -0.75 -11.80 2.10
CA LEU A 307 -0.02 -12.59 3.11
C LEU A 307 -0.21 -14.11 2.91
N LEU A 308 -1.38 -14.56 2.44
CA LEU A 308 -1.59 -15.95 2.01
C LEU A 308 -0.75 -16.31 0.78
N VAL A 309 -0.55 -15.41 -0.20
CA VAL A 309 0.35 -15.65 -1.34
C VAL A 309 1.81 -15.81 -0.87
N VAL A 310 2.27 -14.96 0.04
CA VAL A 310 3.63 -15.04 0.61
C VAL A 310 3.84 -16.36 1.39
N GLU A 311 2.88 -16.76 2.21
CA GLU A 311 2.96 -18.03 2.96
C GLU A 311 2.85 -19.25 2.02
N GLY A 312 1.96 -19.21 1.03
CA GLY A 312 1.88 -20.24 -0.02
C GLY A 312 3.20 -20.39 -0.77
N HIS A 313 3.86 -19.28 -1.11
CA HIS A 313 5.17 -19.29 -1.76
C HIS A 313 6.26 -19.90 -0.87
N ARG A 314 6.25 -19.58 0.43
CA ARG A 314 7.14 -20.20 1.43
C ARG A 314 6.94 -21.72 1.47
N ARG A 315 5.69 -22.19 1.50
CA ARG A 315 5.34 -23.63 1.52
C ARG A 315 5.60 -24.33 0.19
N ARG A 316 5.51 -23.64 -0.94
CA ARG A 316 5.92 -24.14 -2.27
C ARG A 316 7.43 -24.34 -2.37
N ARG A 317 8.23 -23.46 -1.75
CA ARG A 317 9.70 -23.62 -1.67
C ARG A 317 10.17 -24.56 -0.56
N ALA A 318 9.31 -24.96 0.38
CA ALA A 318 9.65 -25.94 1.40
C ALA A 318 9.69 -27.36 0.81
N ALA A 319 10.84 -28.04 0.95
CA ALA A 319 11.02 -29.39 0.43
C ALA A 319 10.29 -30.45 1.27
N VAL A 320 9.76 -31.48 0.61
CA VAL A 320 9.10 -32.63 1.25
C VAL A 320 10.14 -33.58 1.84
N ASP A 321 10.54 -33.32 3.08
CA ASP A 321 11.45 -34.20 3.83
C ASP A 321 10.69 -35.37 4.48
N LEU A 322 11.02 -36.61 4.11
CA LEU A 322 10.48 -37.85 4.68
C LEU A 322 10.84 -38.07 6.16
N ARG A 323 11.79 -37.29 6.71
CA ARG A 323 12.15 -37.32 8.13
C ARG A 323 11.23 -36.45 8.98
N ASN A 324 10.44 -35.54 8.38
CA ASN A 324 9.35 -34.87 9.08
C ASN A 324 8.18 -35.86 9.23
N LYS A 325 7.75 -36.08 10.48
CA LYS A 325 6.60 -36.94 10.81
C LYS A 325 5.32 -36.49 10.10
N GLU A 326 5.09 -35.19 9.97
CA GLU A 326 3.89 -34.64 9.31
C GLU A 326 3.88 -34.98 7.82
N HIS A 327 5.01 -34.79 7.12
CA HIS A 327 5.12 -35.12 5.69
C HIS A 327 5.02 -36.63 5.44
N ALA A 328 5.65 -37.43 6.31
CA ALA A 328 5.60 -38.89 6.22
C ALA A 328 4.19 -39.44 6.50
N ALA A 329 3.46 -38.84 7.45
CA ALA A 329 2.05 -39.14 7.68
C ALA A 329 1.19 -38.76 6.46
N ALA A 330 1.33 -37.53 5.94
CA ALA A 330 0.58 -37.09 4.75
C ALA A 330 0.78 -37.98 3.52
N LEU A 331 2.02 -38.43 3.27
CA LEU A 331 2.31 -39.39 2.20
C LEU A 331 1.77 -40.80 2.47
N LYS A 332 1.75 -41.24 3.72
CA LYS A 332 1.15 -42.54 4.10
C LYS A 332 -0.38 -42.50 3.99
N ASP A 333 -1.01 -41.45 4.48
CA ASP A 333 -2.46 -41.23 4.39
C ASP A 333 -2.92 -41.20 2.92
N LEU A 334 -2.16 -40.55 2.02
CA LEU A 334 -2.44 -40.59 0.59
C LEU A 334 -2.47 -42.03 0.04
N TRP A 335 -1.54 -42.89 0.47
CA TRP A 335 -1.56 -44.30 0.08
C TRP A 335 -2.74 -45.06 0.71
N ASP A 336 -2.89 -45.02 2.04
CA ASP A 336 -3.91 -45.79 2.76
C ASP A 336 -5.35 -45.36 2.40
N LEU A 337 -5.59 -44.08 2.05
CA LEU A 337 -6.89 -43.57 1.63
C LEU A 337 -7.22 -43.85 0.16
N SER A 338 -6.24 -44.23 -0.67
CA SER A 338 -6.42 -44.39 -2.13
C SER A 338 -7.35 -45.54 -2.53
N GLY A 339 -7.48 -46.56 -1.68
CA GLY A 339 -8.27 -47.76 -1.94
C GLY A 339 -7.62 -48.80 -2.87
N ILE A 340 -6.45 -48.51 -3.45
CA ILE A 340 -5.74 -49.40 -4.40
C ILE A 340 -5.33 -50.75 -3.75
N GLN A 341 -5.03 -50.73 -2.46
CA GLN A 341 -4.64 -51.91 -1.66
C GLN A 341 -5.19 -51.80 -0.22
N PRO A 342 -5.28 -52.93 0.52
CA PRO A 342 -5.66 -52.90 1.92
C PRO A 342 -4.70 -52.00 2.75
N PRO A 343 -5.22 -51.18 3.69
CA PRO A 343 -4.41 -50.26 4.48
C PRO A 343 -3.23 -50.93 5.19
N GLY A 344 -2.07 -50.26 5.20
CA GLY A 344 -0.83 -50.79 5.76
C GLY A 344 -0.03 -51.72 4.84
N ALA A 345 -0.48 -51.98 3.61
CA ALA A 345 0.38 -52.55 2.56
C ALA A 345 1.54 -51.58 2.22
N PRO A 346 2.73 -52.08 1.83
CA PRO A 346 3.87 -51.22 1.50
C PRO A 346 3.54 -50.33 0.27
N PRO A 347 3.84 -49.02 0.30
CA PRO A 347 3.34 -48.09 -0.71
C PRO A 347 4.02 -48.25 -2.07
N GLU A 348 3.25 -48.68 -3.07
CA GLU A 348 3.68 -48.74 -4.47
C GLU A 348 3.46 -47.37 -5.13
N TRP A 349 4.37 -46.42 -4.87
CA TRP A 349 4.26 -45.02 -5.30
C TRP A 349 3.95 -44.82 -6.80
N GLU A 350 4.43 -45.71 -7.66
CA GLU A 350 4.18 -45.68 -9.10
C GLU A 350 2.68 -45.86 -9.44
N LYS A 351 1.90 -46.59 -8.61
CA LYS A 351 0.44 -46.71 -8.77
C LYS A 351 -0.33 -45.43 -8.41
N LEU A 352 0.25 -44.55 -7.58
CA LEU A 352 -0.25 -43.18 -7.39
C LEU A 352 0.22 -42.21 -8.50
N GLY A 353 0.99 -42.68 -9.48
CA GLY A 353 1.51 -41.86 -10.57
C GLY A 353 2.71 -40.98 -10.19
N PHE A 354 3.46 -41.33 -9.14
CA PHE A 354 4.83 -40.82 -8.94
C PHE A 354 5.75 -41.37 -10.06
N SER A 355 6.75 -40.60 -10.48
CA SER A 355 7.69 -41.01 -11.55
C SER A 355 8.82 -41.92 -11.04
N SER A 356 8.81 -42.26 -9.75
CA SER A 356 9.83 -43.08 -9.09
C SER A 356 9.37 -43.60 -7.73
N THR A 357 10.10 -44.55 -7.18
CA THR A 357 10.01 -44.97 -5.76
C THR A 357 10.42 -43.88 -4.74
N THR A 358 10.75 -42.66 -5.19
CA THR A 358 11.16 -41.52 -4.35
C THR A 358 10.21 -40.32 -4.47
N PRO A 359 9.06 -40.31 -3.76
CA PRO A 359 8.01 -39.28 -3.87
C PRO A 359 8.46 -37.82 -3.86
N HIS A 360 9.45 -37.49 -3.04
CA HIS A 360 9.93 -36.11 -2.87
C HIS A 360 10.46 -35.46 -4.17
N ARG A 361 10.86 -36.25 -5.18
CA ARG A 361 11.41 -35.73 -6.44
C ARG A 361 10.33 -35.06 -7.28
N ASP A 362 9.20 -35.72 -7.50
CA ASP A 362 8.08 -35.18 -8.28
C ASP A 362 7.45 -33.93 -7.61
N LEU A 363 7.47 -33.90 -6.28
CA LEU A 363 6.93 -32.79 -5.49
C LEU A 363 7.82 -31.54 -5.47
N THR A 364 9.03 -31.57 -6.06
CA THR A 364 10.00 -30.45 -5.98
C THR A 364 9.45 -29.11 -6.50
N ARG A 365 8.52 -29.12 -7.46
CA ARG A 365 7.90 -27.89 -8.01
C ARG A 365 6.89 -27.24 -7.07
N VAL A 366 6.16 -28.05 -6.29
CA VAL A 366 5.00 -27.65 -5.47
C VAL A 366 5.26 -27.71 -3.97
N GLY A 367 6.36 -28.34 -3.55
CA GLY A 367 6.79 -28.45 -2.17
C GLY A 367 5.74 -29.02 -1.22
N VAL A 368 5.80 -28.55 0.02
CA VAL A 368 4.82 -28.86 1.08
C VAL A 368 3.43 -28.32 0.75
N LEU A 369 3.31 -27.25 -0.05
CA LEU A 369 2.00 -26.73 -0.49
C LEU A 369 1.22 -27.76 -1.32
N GLY A 370 1.86 -28.39 -2.30
CA GLY A 370 1.23 -29.44 -3.11
C GLY A 370 0.94 -30.72 -2.34
N LEU A 371 1.83 -31.11 -1.42
CA LEU A 371 1.60 -32.27 -0.55
C LEU A 371 0.37 -32.08 0.35
N GLU A 372 0.25 -30.92 1.00
CA GLU A 372 -0.93 -30.60 1.82
C GLU A 372 -2.20 -30.56 0.98
N ALA A 373 -2.17 -29.94 -0.20
CA ALA A 373 -3.35 -29.84 -1.06
C ALA A 373 -3.89 -31.23 -1.49
N MET A 374 -2.99 -32.17 -1.82
CA MET A 374 -3.36 -33.57 -2.08
C MET A 374 -3.90 -34.27 -0.83
N HIS A 375 -3.22 -34.12 0.31
CA HIS A 375 -3.59 -34.78 1.56
C HIS A 375 -4.95 -34.30 2.08
N VAL A 376 -5.21 -32.99 2.05
CA VAL A 376 -6.50 -32.39 2.40
C VAL A 376 -7.60 -32.82 1.43
N PHE A 377 -7.32 -32.92 0.13
CA PHE A 377 -8.29 -33.47 -0.84
C PHE A 377 -8.67 -34.93 -0.52
N ALA A 378 -7.67 -35.78 -0.25
CA ALA A 378 -7.89 -37.19 0.11
C ALA A 378 -8.66 -37.36 1.43
N GLN A 379 -8.46 -36.46 2.40
CA GLN A 379 -9.17 -36.46 3.69
C GLN A 379 -10.59 -35.87 3.62
N GLN A 380 -10.83 -34.82 2.83
CA GLN A 380 -12.12 -34.11 2.81
C GLN A 380 -13.09 -34.62 1.74
N GLU A 381 -12.59 -35.12 0.61
CA GLU A 381 -13.37 -35.59 -0.54
C GLU A 381 -13.01 -37.06 -0.85
N THR A 382 -12.81 -37.90 0.17
CA THR A 382 -12.26 -39.27 0.06
C THR A 382 -13.00 -40.15 -0.96
N ALA A 383 -14.32 -40.03 -1.06
CA ALA A 383 -15.11 -40.78 -2.03
C ALA A 383 -14.82 -40.36 -3.49
N ALA A 384 -14.54 -39.07 -3.73
CA ALA A 384 -14.08 -38.59 -5.04
C ALA A 384 -12.63 -39.02 -5.29
N TYR A 385 -11.76 -38.95 -4.28
CA TYR A 385 -10.37 -39.39 -4.35
C TYR A 385 -10.24 -40.87 -4.77
N GLN A 386 -10.94 -41.78 -4.07
CA GLN A 386 -10.98 -43.20 -4.40
C GLN A 386 -11.60 -43.48 -5.77
N LYS A 387 -12.64 -42.70 -6.15
CA LYS A 387 -13.23 -42.80 -7.49
C LYS A 387 -12.22 -42.51 -8.59
N LEU A 388 -11.31 -41.54 -8.43
CA LEU A 388 -10.28 -41.26 -9.45
C LEU A 388 -9.49 -42.52 -9.81
N PHE A 389 -9.04 -43.30 -8.83
CA PHE A 389 -8.30 -44.55 -9.07
C PHE A 389 -9.18 -45.65 -9.65
N SER A 390 -10.39 -45.86 -9.12
CA SER A 390 -11.35 -46.84 -9.65
C SER A 390 -11.68 -46.58 -11.13
N ASP A 391 -11.90 -45.31 -11.50
CA ASP A 391 -12.13 -44.91 -12.89
C ASP A 391 -10.89 -45.17 -13.78
N GLN A 392 -9.66 -45.11 -13.23
CA GLN A 392 -8.42 -45.46 -13.98
C GLN A 392 -8.17 -46.98 -14.05
N GLU A 393 -8.55 -47.77 -13.05
CA GLU A 393 -8.35 -49.22 -13.09
C GLU A 393 -9.13 -49.89 -14.22
N ASN A 394 -10.29 -49.31 -14.58
CA ASN A 394 -11.08 -49.71 -15.73
C ASN A 394 -10.47 -49.31 -17.10
N GLN A 395 -9.40 -48.50 -17.13
CA GLN A 395 -8.71 -48.09 -18.35
C GLN A 395 -7.47 -48.93 -18.62
N ALA A 396 -7.10 -49.07 -19.90
CA ALA A 396 -5.82 -49.63 -20.33
C ALA A 396 -4.65 -48.84 -19.72
N SER A 397 -3.58 -49.53 -19.32
CA SER A 397 -2.44 -48.94 -18.59
C SER A 397 -1.82 -47.71 -19.26
N GLU A 398 -1.80 -47.69 -20.59
CA GLU A 398 -1.27 -46.59 -21.41
C GLU A 398 -2.15 -45.34 -21.37
N LYS A 399 -3.46 -45.46 -21.11
CA LYS A 399 -4.42 -44.34 -21.02
C LYS A 399 -4.56 -43.74 -19.62
N ARG A 400 -4.03 -44.39 -18.57
CA ARG A 400 -4.29 -43.98 -17.18
C ARG A 400 -3.68 -42.63 -16.83
N CYS A 401 -4.49 -41.73 -16.29
CA CYS A 401 -4.07 -40.44 -15.74
C CYS A 401 -3.18 -40.62 -14.49
N PRO A 402 -1.93 -40.12 -14.48
CA PRO A 402 -1.04 -40.21 -13.34
C PRO A 402 -1.42 -39.20 -12.24
N PHE A 403 -2.08 -39.66 -11.16
CA PHE A 403 -2.64 -38.80 -10.11
C PHE A 403 -1.67 -37.73 -9.59
N VAL A 404 -0.46 -38.10 -9.13
CA VAL A 404 0.49 -37.11 -8.59
C VAL A 404 0.91 -36.09 -9.63
N ARG A 405 1.16 -36.49 -10.89
CA ARG A 405 1.58 -35.56 -11.95
C ARG A 405 0.44 -34.60 -12.33
N ALA A 406 -0.82 -35.08 -12.39
CA ALA A 406 -2.01 -34.25 -12.56
C ALA A 406 -2.23 -33.28 -11.38
N ALA A 407 -1.97 -33.72 -10.15
CA ALA A 407 -2.04 -32.91 -8.95
C ALA A 407 -0.94 -31.82 -8.89
N VAL A 408 0.29 -32.15 -9.27
CA VAL A 408 1.41 -31.19 -9.39
C VAL A 408 1.05 -30.11 -10.41
N GLU A 409 0.57 -30.47 -11.60
CA GLU A 409 0.13 -29.49 -12.61
C GLU A 409 -1.06 -28.64 -12.12
N SER A 410 -2.06 -29.25 -11.46
CA SER A 410 -3.22 -28.52 -10.91
C SER A 410 -2.81 -27.48 -9.86
N CYS A 411 -1.85 -27.83 -8.99
CA CYS A 411 -1.29 -26.91 -7.99
C CYS A 411 -0.44 -25.79 -8.65
N GLU A 412 0.33 -26.11 -9.69
CA GLU A 412 1.14 -25.12 -10.43
C GLU A 412 0.27 -24.11 -11.20
N ILE A 413 -0.83 -24.54 -11.83
CA ILE A 413 -1.81 -23.65 -12.49
C ILE A 413 -2.38 -22.63 -11.48
N MET A 414 -2.71 -23.08 -10.27
CA MET A 414 -3.20 -22.22 -9.19
C MET A 414 -2.11 -21.30 -8.65
N ALA A 415 -0.88 -21.81 -8.47
CA ALA A 415 0.26 -21.04 -7.97
C ALA A 415 0.75 -19.97 -8.96
N GLU A 416 0.61 -20.23 -10.26
CA GLU A 416 0.82 -19.26 -11.34
C GLU A 416 -0.25 -18.17 -11.32
N HIS A 417 -1.53 -18.54 -11.27
CA HIS A 417 -2.66 -17.60 -11.35
C HIS A 417 -2.70 -16.57 -10.21
N TRP A 418 -2.30 -16.93 -8.98
CA TRP A 418 -2.24 -16.01 -7.83
C TRP A 418 -0.84 -15.53 -7.46
N GLU A 419 0.12 -15.59 -8.38
CA GLU A 419 1.51 -15.10 -8.17
C GLU A 419 2.27 -15.81 -7.02
N VAL A 420 1.74 -16.93 -6.49
CA VAL A 420 2.38 -17.78 -5.45
C VAL A 420 3.71 -18.35 -5.96
N SER A 421 3.87 -18.50 -7.28
CA SER A 421 5.13 -18.89 -7.89
C SER A 421 6.24 -17.84 -7.71
N THR A 422 5.93 -16.54 -7.65
CA THR A 422 6.91 -15.45 -7.40
C THR A 422 7.02 -15.10 -5.92
N GLY A 423 5.93 -15.23 -5.15
CA GLY A 423 5.85 -14.78 -3.76
C GLY A 423 5.69 -13.28 -3.59
N TYR A 424 5.50 -12.55 -4.69
CA TYR A 424 5.18 -11.12 -4.70
C TYR A 424 3.94 -10.91 -5.55
N SER A 425 2.83 -10.53 -4.92
CA SER A 425 1.56 -10.31 -5.60
C SER A 425 1.28 -8.84 -5.88
N THR A 426 0.94 -8.54 -7.13
CA THR A 426 0.52 -7.21 -7.60
C THR A 426 -0.96 -6.94 -7.37
N MET A 427 -1.74 -7.97 -7.05
CA MET A 427 -3.20 -8.00 -6.87
C MET A 427 -3.77 -6.76 -6.14
N THR A 428 -4.67 -6.05 -6.82
CA THR A 428 -5.41 -4.86 -6.33
C THR A 428 -6.91 -5.09 -6.12
N SER A 429 -7.40 -6.28 -6.47
CA SER A 429 -8.80 -6.70 -6.37
C SER A 429 -8.95 -7.95 -5.49
N TYR A 430 -10.16 -8.24 -5.03
CA TYR A 430 -10.43 -9.43 -4.22
C TYR A 430 -10.22 -10.73 -5.01
N GLN A 431 -9.48 -11.68 -4.45
CA GLN A 431 -9.36 -13.05 -4.95
C GLN A 431 -10.10 -14.02 -4.03
N PRO A 432 -11.43 -14.19 -4.20
CA PRO A 432 -12.26 -14.95 -3.27
C PRO A 432 -11.92 -16.45 -3.28
N LEU A 433 -11.49 -16.99 -4.43
CA LEU A 433 -11.08 -18.37 -4.60
C LEU A 433 -9.78 -18.72 -3.85
N LEU A 434 -8.87 -17.77 -3.66
CA LEU A 434 -7.62 -17.96 -2.90
C LEU A 434 -7.90 -18.30 -1.42
N LEU A 435 -8.99 -17.77 -0.85
CA LEU A 435 -9.43 -18.09 0.51
C LEU A 435 -9.94 -19.55 0.64
N ALA A 436 -10.32 -20.17 -0.48
CA ALA A 436 -10.82 -21.55 -0.57
C ALA A 436 -9.84 -22.50 -1.31
N PHE A 437 -8.53 -22.19 -1.29
CA PHE A 437 -7.48 -22.88 -2.06
C PHE A 437 -7.65 -24.41 -2.11
N GLN A 438 -7.83 -25.09 -0.97
CA GLN A 438 -7.93 -26.56 -0.93
C GLN A 438 -9.17 -27.12 -1.66
N GLN A 439 -10.31 -26.41 -1.61
CA GLN A 439 -11.52 -26.81 -2.34
C GLN A 439 -11.35 -26.55 -3.86
N VAL A 440 -10.71 -25.43 -4.21
CA VAL A 440 -10.39 -25.07 -5.60
C VAL A 440 -9.38 -26.05 -6.20
N PHE A 441 -8.43 -26.55 -5.42
CA PHE A 441 -7.51 -27.61 -5.81
C PHE A 441 -8.25 -28.90 -6.17
N GLY A 442 -9.11 -29.41 -5.29
CA GLY A 442 -9.91 -30.62 -5.57
C GLY A 442 -10.78 -30.49 -6.82
N ILE A 443 -11.43 -29.33 -7.01
CA ILE A 443 -12.22 -29.03 -8.23
C ILE A 443 -11.34 -29.03 -9.49
N THR A 444 -10.15 -28.42 -9.42
CA THR A 444 -9.22 -28.35 -10.55
C THR A 444 -8.68 -29.74 -10.91
N LEU A 445 -8.35 -30.56 -9.92
CA LEU A 445 -7.83 -31.91 -10.11
C LEU A 445 -8.89 -32.88 -10.68
N VAL A 446 -10.13 -32.83 -10.17
CA VAL A 446 -11.25 -33.59 -10.77
C VAL A 446 -11.51 -33.15 -12.21
N THR A 447 -11.37 -31.85 -12.51
CA THR A 447 -11.49 -31.33 -13.88
C THR A 447 -10.33 -31.79 -14.76
N PHE A 448 -9.11 -31.93 -14.23
CA PHE A 448 -7.96 -32.51 -14.94
C PHE A 448 -8.23 -33.95 -15.35
N PHE A 449 -8.72 -34.80 -14.45
CA PHE A 449 -9.06 -36.21 -14.75
C PHE A 449 -10.21 -36.34 -15.76
N ARG A 450 -11.22 -35.46 -15.68
CA ARG A 450 -12.29 -35.39 -16.68
C ARG A 450 -11.74 -35.04 -18.06
N LEU A 451 -10.99 -33.94 -18.16
CA LEU A 451 -10.45 -33.46 -19.44
C LEU A 451 -9.39 -34.39 -20.02
N TRP A 452 -8.60 -35.08 -19.19
CA TRP A 452 -7.72 -36.19 -19.60
C TRP A 452 -8.50 -37.26 -20.37
N THR A 453 -9.59 -37.74 -19.76
CA THR A 453 -10.44 -38.80 -20.32
C THR A 453 -11.20 -38.32 -21.57
N GLU A 454 -11.69 -37.08 -21.58
CA GLU A 454 -12.36 -36.45 -22.74
C GLU A 454 -11.39 -36.12 -23.90
N MET A 455 -10.08 -36.01 -23.63
CA MET A 455 -9.05 -35.80 -24.66
C MET A 455 -8.51 -37.11 -25.28
N ASP A 456 -8.77 -38.28 -24.67
CA ASP A 456 -8.27 -39.60 -25.07
C ASP A 456 -6.74 -39.64 -25.31
N VAL A 457 -5.97 -39.07 -24.38
CA VAL A 457 -4.50 -39.02 -24.45
C VAL A 457 -3.83 -40.19 -23.72
N ASP A 458 -2.54 -40.42 -24.02
CA ASP A 458 -1.73 -41.47 -23.42
C ASP A 458 -0.91 -40.92 -22.23
N ASN A 459 -0.37 -41.78 -21.37
CA ASN A 459 0.36 -41.41 -20.15
C ASN A 459 1.80 -40.91 -20.44
N THR A 460 1.93 -39.89 -21.29
CA THR A 460 3.21 -39.28 -21.67
C THR A 460 3.47 -37.97 -20.90
N PRO A 461 4.72 -37.47 -20.84
CA PRO A 461 5.03 -36.13 -20.31
C PRO A 461 4.41 -35.01 -21.14
N GLU A 462 4.35 -35.18 -22.46
CA GLU A 462 3.78 -34.22 -23.40
C GLU A 462 2.27 -34.10 -23.18
N ASP A 463 1.58 -35.22 -22.98
CA ASP A 463 0.12 -35.25 -22.79
C ASP A 463 -0.35 -34.65 -21.46
N VAL A 464 0.37 -34.91 -20.37
CA VAL A 464 0.16 -34.18 -19.10
C VAL A 464 0.31 -32.68 -19.31
N THR A 465 1.23 -32.24 -20.19
CA THR A 465 1.39 -30.82 -20.54
C THR A 465 0.25 -30.31 -21.43
N ARG A 466 -0.23 -31.10 -22.40
CA ARG A 466 -1.39 -30.76 -23.26
C ARG A 466 -2.67 -30.59 -22.43
N VAL A 467 -2.95 -31.51 -21.51
CA VAL A 467 -4.10 -31.45 -20.59
C VAL A 467 -3.94 -30.29 -19.59
N SER A 468 -2.75 -30.07 -19.03
CA SER A 468 -2.44 -28.91 -18.17
C SER A 468 -2.75 -27.58 -18.85
N ALA A 469 -2.39 -27.41 -20.12
CA ALA A 469 -2.71 -26.20 -20.88
C ALA A 469 -4.23 -25.99 -21.09
N LEU A 470 -4.99 -27.07 -21.32
CA LEU A 470 -6.46 -27.00 -21.44
C LEU A 470 -7.12 -26.67 -20.08
N VAL A 471 -6.66 -27.29 -18.99
CA VAL A 471 -7.11 -27.01 -17.61
C VAL A 471 -6.78 -25.57 -17.21
N ARG A 472 -5.59 -25.05 -17.56
CA ARG A 472 -5.19 -23.64 -17.33
C ARG A 472 -6.15 -22.67 -18.03
N SER A 473 -6.53 -22.96 -19.29
CA SER A 473 -7.52 -22.18 -20.04
C SER A 473 -8.91 -22.19 -19.36
N GLN A 474 -9.37 -23.36 -18.90
CA GLN A 474 -10.64 -23.48 -18.18
C GLN A 474 -10.62 -22.78 -16.82
N PHE A 475 -9.52 -22.88 -16.08
CA PHE A 475 -9.31 -22.26 -14.78
C PHE A 475 -9.34 -20.72 -14.90
N LYS A 476 -8.55 -20.16 -15.83
CA LYS A 476 -8.49 -18.70 -16.10
C LYS A 476 -9.88 -18.13 -16.41
N HIS A 477 -10.68 -18.83 -17.23
CA HIS A 477 -12.06 -18.44 -17.51
C HIS A 477 -12.99 -18.60 -16.31
N SER A 478 -12.96 -19.76 -15.64
CA SER A 478 -13.84 -20.08 -14.51
C SER A 478 -13.59 -19.19 -13.30
N ALA A 479 -12.36 -18.69 -13.12
CA ALA A 479 -12.02 -17.66 -12.15
C ALA A 479 -12.51 -16.26 -12.59
N SER A 480 -12.38 -15.90 -13.89
CA SER A 480 -12.75 -14.56 -14.39
C SER A 480 -14.25 -14.22 -14.29
N ILE A 481 -15.12 -15.23 -14.23
CA ILE A 481 -16.58 -15.03 -14.10
C ILE A 481 -17.05 -14.91 -12.63
N ILE A 482 -16.14 -15.00 -11.66
CA ILE A 482 -16.48 -14.98 -10.24
C ILE A 482 -16.69 -13.54 -9.75
N GLN A 483 -17.89 -13.28 -9.25
CA GLN A 483 -18.22 -12.05 -8.52
C GLN A 483 -17.80 -12.19 -7.04
N PRO A 484 -16.84 -11.39 -6.52
CA PRO A 484 -16.32 -11.58 -5.16
C PRO A 484 -17.33 -11.42 -4.03
N GLN A 485 -18.41 -10.65 -4.28
CA GLN A 485 -19.50 -10.44 -3.32
C GLN A 485 -20.50 -11.60 -3.26
N SER A 486 -20.43 -12.57 -4.18
CA SER A 486 -21.39 -13.68 -4.20
C SER A 486 -21.15 -14.66 -3.05
N PRO A 487 -22.19 -15.13 -2.34
CA PRO A 487 -22.07 -16.24 -1.39
C PRO A 487 -21.75 -17.58 -2.08
N THR A 488 -22.03 -17.73 -3.38
CA THR A 488 -21.92 -19.00 -4.10
C THR A 488 -20.60 -19.20 -4.86
N VAL A 489 -19.57 -18.37 -4.63
CA VAL A 489 -18.26 -18.37 -5.32
C VAL A 489 -17.75 -19.77 -5.67
N VAL A 490 -17.62 -20.67 -4.68
CA VAL A 490 -17.04 -22.01 -4.89
C VAL A 490 -17.98 -22.92 -5.68
N ALA A 491 -19.30 -22.79 -5.50
CA ALA A 491 -20.29 -23.56 -6.26
C ALA A 491 -20.36 -23.12 -7.73
N THR A 492 -20.30 -21.81 -7.99
CA THR A 492 -20.21 -21.24 -9.34
C THR A 492 -18.93 -21.69 -10.05
N PHE A 493 -17.79 -21.63 -9.35
CA PHE A 493 -16.50 -22.13 -9.87
C PHE A 493 -16.53 -23.65 -10.14
N ARG A 494 -17.06 -24.45 -9.20
CA ARG A 494 -17.26 -25.91 -9.37
C ARG A 494 -18.11 -26.23 -10.59
N SER A 495 -19.23 -25.51 -10.77
CA SER A 495 -20.09 -25.69 -11.94
C SER A 495 -19.37 -25.33 -13.24
N ALA A 496 -18.69 -24.18 -13.29
CA ALA A 496 -17.95 -23.75 -14.47
C ALA A 496 -16.85 -24.75 -14.86
N MET A 497 -16.00 -25.16 -13.91
CA MET A 497 -14.91 -26.13 -14.15
C MET A 497 -15.43 -27.51 -14.57
N CYS A 498 -16.36 -28.09 -13.82
CA CYS A 498 -16.80 -29.47 -14.03
C CYS A 498 -17.81 -29.62 -15.17
N ASN A 499 -18.70 -28.65 -15.41
CA ASN A 499 -19.85 -28.82 -16.32
C ASN A 499 -19.63 -28.20 -17.71
N THR A 500 -18.53 -27.48 -17.97
CA THR A 500 -18.22 -26.97 -19.32
C THR A 500 -17.81 -28.13 -20.26
N PRO A 501 -18.51 -28.38 -21.38
CA PRO A 501 -18.16 -29.47 -22.29
C PRO A 501 -16.78 -29.30 -22.95
N TYR A 502 -16.03 -30.39 -23.13
CA TYR A 502 -14.70 -30.42 -23.75
C TYR A 502 -14.54 -29.49 -24.95
N ALA A 503 -15.46 -29.58 -25.92
CA ALA A 503 -15.42 -28.80 -27.15
C ALA A 503 -15.33 -27.29 -26.90
N VAL A 504 -16.09 -26.77 -25.93
CA VAL A 504 -16.11 -25.35 -25.55
C VAL A 504 -14.80 -24.94 -24.88
N VAL A 505 -14.22 -25.82 -24.05
CA VAL A 505 -12.91 -25.58 -23.43
C VAL A 505 -11.80 -25.53 -24.49
N ARG A 506 -11.83 -26.48 -25.43
CA ARG A 506 -10.83 -26.61 -26.50
C ARG A 506 -10.94 -25.49 -27.52
N GLU A 507 -12.15 -25.09 -27.92
CA GLU A 507 -12.38 -23.93 -28.77
C GLU A 507 -11.84 -22.64 -28.12
N ARG A 508 -12.07 -22.45 -26.82
CA ARG A 508 -11.51 -21.30 -26.08
C ARG A 508 -9.98 -21.36 -25.99
N GLN A 509 -9.40 -22.54 -25.76
CA GLN A 509 -7.95 -22.72 -25.77
C GLN A 509 -7.36 -22.37 -27.15
N LEU A 510 -7.98 -22.83 -28.23
CA LEU A 510 -7.54 -22.54 -29.59
C LEU A 510 -7.54 -21.02 -29.86
N LYS A 511 -8.65 -20.33 -29.57
CA LYS A 511 -8.77 -18.87 -29.74
C LYS A 511 -7.77 -18.08 -28.88
N ASN A 512 -7.51 -18.54 -27.65
CA ASN A 512 -6.48 -17.92 -26.81
C ASN A 512 -5.07 -18.08 -27.43
N LEU A 513 -4.75 -19.27 -27.95
CA LEU A 513 -3.47 -19.53 -28.62
C LEU A 513 -3.33 -18.77 -29.94
N GLU A 514 -4.40 -18.65 -30.72
CA GLU A 514 -4.43 -17.84 -31.95
C GLU A 514 -4.12 -16.36 -31.65
N VAL A 515 -4.71 -15.80 -30.59
CA VAL A 515 -4.45 -14.42 -30.15
C VAL A 515 -3.03 -14.23 -29.57
N GLU A 516 -2.53 -15.19 -28.80
CA GLU A 516 -1.19 -15.12 -28.20
C GLU A 516 -0.06 -15.33 -29.23
N ASP A 517 -0.23 -16.25 -30.20
CA ASP A 517 0.78 -16.59 -31.22
C ASP A 517 0.84 -15.59 -32.37
N GLN A 518 -0.30 -15.19 -32.94
CA GLN A 518 -0.31 -14.38 -34.17
C GLN A 518 0.20 -12.94 -33.98
N LEU A 519 0.06 -12.38 -32.77
CA LEU A 519 0.26 -10.95 -32.52
C LEU A 519 1.63 -10.61 -31.92
N LEU A 520 2.15 -11.41 -30.97
CA LEU A 520 3.35 -11.02 -30.20
C LEU A 520 4.68 -11.56 -30.77
N SER A 521 4.63 -12.60 -31.59
CA SER A 521 5.81 -13.28 -32.13
C SER A 521 6.41 -12.61 -33.37
N LYS A 522 5.55 -12.05 -34.25
CA LYS A 522 5.90 -11.63 -35.61
C LYS A 522 6.81 -10.39 -35.62
N LEU A 523 7.91 -10.45 -36.39
CA LEU A 523 8.88 -9.35 -36.53
C LEU A 523 8.23 -8.01 -36.97
N PRO A 524 7.29 -7.97 -37.94
CA PRO A 524 6.58 -6.73 -38.28
C PRO A 524 5.82 -6.11 -37.10
N VAL A 525 5.26 -6.92 -36.18
CA VAL A 525 4.52 -6.39 -35.03
C VAL A 525 5.47 -5.89 -33.94
N ARG A 526 6.66 -6.49 -33.81
CA ARG A 526 7.73 -5.95 -32.93
C ARG A 526 8.25 -4.61 -33.46
N GLN A 527 8.50 -4.51 -34.76
CA GLN A 527 8.87 -3.25 -35.42
C GLN A 527 7.75 -2.20 -35.36
N LEU A 528 6.48 -2.61 -35.49
CA LEU A 528 5.32 -1.76 -35.30
C LEU A 528 5.26 -1.25 -33.86
N ARG A 529 5.46 -2.11 -32.85
CA ARG A 529 5.46 -1.70 -31.43
C ARG A 529 6.60 -0.74 -31.11
N GLU A 530 7.79 -0.94 -31.67
CA GLU A 530 8.92 0.00 -31.51
C GLU A 530 8.62 1.37 -32.17
N ARG A 531 8.02 1.37 -33.37
CA ARG A 531 7.59 2.60 -34.06
C ARG A 531 6.46 3.33 -33.34
N VAL A 532 5.44 2.59 -32.89
CA VAL A 532 4.29 3.12 -32.16
C VAL A 532 4.69 3.57 -30.75
N TYR A 533 5.71 2.95 -30.14
CA TYR A 533 6.33 3.46 -28.91
C TYR A 533 7.00 4.81 -29.13
N GLN A 534 7.79 4.98 -30.21
CA GLN A 534 8.37 6.28 -30.57
C GLN A 534 7.29 7.33 -30.85
N GLN A 535 6.23 6.98 -31.57
CA GLN A 535 5.08 7.87 -31.82
C GLN A 535 4.35 8.24 -30.52
N SER A 536 4.14 7.28 -29.61
CA SER A 536 3.50 7.51 -28.30
C SER A 536 4.38 8.37 -27.39
N TYR A 537 5.70 8.17 -27.42
CA TYR A 537 6.67 9.01 -26.74
C TYR A 537 6.63 10.45 -27.25
N GLU A 538 6.71 10.68 -28.57
CA GLU A 538 6.65 12.03 -29.14
C GLU A 538 5.26 12.70 -28.98
N ALA A 539 4.17 11.94 -28.99
CA ALA A 539 2.84 12.46 -28.66
C ALA A 539 2.75 12.94 -27.20
N VAL A 540 3.32 12.18 -26.25
CA VAL A 540 3.37 12.58 -24.83
C VAL A 540 4.37 13.71 -24.60
N LYS A 541 5.54 13.71 -25.25
CA LYS A 541 6.50 14.83 -25.25
C LYS A 541 5.85 16.12 -25.75
N LYS A 542 5.08 16.06 -26.84
CA LYS A 542 4.27 17.19 -27.31
C LYS A 542 3.23 17.60 -26.27
N GLN A 543 2.46 16.68 -25.68
CA GLN A 543 1.48 16.99 -24.64
C GLN A 543 2.09 17.67 -23.41
N ARG A 544 3.23 17.16 -22.92
CA ARG A 544 3.95 17.69 -21.76
C ARG A 544 4.54 19.07 -22.04
N ILE A 545 5.08 19.30 -23.23
CA ILE A 545 5.53 20.62 -23.69
C ILE A 545 4.34 21.59 -23.84
N GLU A 546 3.17 21.13 -24.29
CA GLU A 546 1.95 21.95 -24.29
C GLU A 546 1.46 22.27 -22.86
N CYS A 547 1.64 21.39 -21.86
CA CYS A 547 1.39 21.78 -20.46
C CYS A 547 2.28 22.96 -20.01
N LEU A 548 3.56 22.98 -20.43
CA LEU A 548 4.45 24.13 -20.17
C LEU A 548 3.98 25.41 -20.91
N LYS A 549 3.51 25.30 -22.16
CA LYS A 549 2.97 26.44 -22.95
C LYS A 549 1.60 26.93 -22.48
N LEU A 550 0.77 26.05 -21.93
CA LEU A 550 -0.48 26.39 -21.27
C LEU A 550 -0.21 27.13 -19.95
N GLY A 551 0.93 26.87 -19.32
CA GLY A 551 1.40 27.54 -18.11
C GLY A 551 0.61 27.18 -16.85
N ALA A 552 1.23 27.38 -15.69
CA ALA A 552 0.65 27.05 -14.40
C ALA A 552 1.08 28.03 -13.30
N TRP A 553 0.29 28.03 -12.23
CA TRP A 553 0.53 28.80 -11.02
C TRP A 553 1.45 28.05 -10.05
N PHE A 554 2.42 28.76 -9.49
CA PHE A 554 3.38 28.26 -8.51
C PHE A 554 3.58 29.30 -7.40
N PRO A 555 3.71 28.89 -6.12
CA PRO A 555 4.04 29.82 -5.06
C PRO A 555 5.48 30.31 -5.19
N VAL A 556 5.73 31.61 -4.97
CA VAL A 556 7.11 32.14 -4.98
C VAL A 556 7.84 31.66 -3.73
N ILE A 557 8.97 30.97 -3.91
CA ILE A 557 9.85 30.52 -2.83
C ILE A 557 11.05 31.45 -2.73
N GLY A 558 11.22 32.10 -1.58
CA GLY A 558 12.32 33.04 -1.33
C GLY A 558 13.33 32.54 -0.29
N PRO A 559 14.44 33.27 -0.08
CA PRO A 559 15.51 32.90 0.87
C PRO A 559 15.11 32.95 2.36
N LYS A 560 13.82 33.10 2.66
CA LYS A 560 13.17 33.11 3.98
C LYS A 560 12.11 32.02 4.16
N GLY A 561 11.66 31.36 3.09
CA GLY A 561 10.37 30.65 3.03
C GLY A 561 9.55 31.07 1.81
N ARG A 562 8.40 30.42 1.62
CA ARG A 562 7.34 30.81 0.69
C ARG A 562 6.85 32.24 0.94
N VAL A 563 6.69 33.02 -0.12
CA VAL A 563 6.16 34.38 -0.07
C VAL A 563 4.64 34.32 0.02
N LYS A 564 4.07 34.88 1.09
CA LYS A 564 2.61 34.94 1.31
C LYS A 564 2.01 36.03 0.43
N GLY A 565 0.84 35.75 -0.17
CA GLY A 565 0.15 36.71 -1.04
C GLY A 565 0.86 37.00 -2.36
N VAL A 566 1.70 36.08 -2.84
CA VAL A 566 2.30 36.14 -4.18
C VAL A 566 2.25 34.75 -4.83
N GLN A 567 1.69 34.68 -6.02
CA GLN A 567 1.65 33.52 -6.90
C GLN A 567 2.32 33.91 -8.23
N ARG A 568 3.28 33.11 -8.66
CA ARG A 568 3.96 33.27 -9.94
C ARG A 568 3.27 32.43 -10.99
N PHE A 569 2.96 33.03 -12.13
CA PHE A 569 2.54 32.27 -13.30
C PHE A 569 3.77 32.02 -14.17
N TYR A 570 4.07 30.76 -14.49
CA TYR A 570 5.11 30.38 -15.44
C TYR A 570 4.47 29.88 -16.75
N ARG A 571 5.02 30.29 -17.91
CA ARG A 571 4.52 29.91 -19.23
C ARG A 571 5.64 29.80 -20.26
N LEU A 572 5.77 28.66 -20.94
CA LEU A 572 6.75 28.49 -22.01
C LEU A 572 6.31 29.25 -23.28
N GLY A 573 7.23 30.00 -23.88
CA GLY A 573 7.00 30.68 -25.16
C GLY A 573 6.77 29.69 -26.30
N PRO A 574 6.06 30.08 -27.37
CA PRO A 574 5.70 29.18 -28.48
C PRO A 574 6.91 28.65 -29.26
N ASN A 575 8.05 29.36 -29.19
CA ASN A 575 9.33 28.97 -29.78
C ASN A 575 10.23 28.15 -28.84
N HIS A 576 9.75 27.80 -27.64
CA HIS A 576 10.46 27.12 -26.54
C HIS A 576 11.72 27.82 -25.97
N LYS A 577 12.18 28.94 -26.53
CA LYS A 577 13.44 29.59 -26.14
C LYS A 577 13.38 30.27 -24.78
N PHE A 578 12.20 30.73 -24.38
CA PHE A 578 12.01 31.47 -23.13
C PHE A 578 10.86 30.88 -22.30
N LEU A 579 11.12 30.68 -21.01
CA LEU A 579 10.09 30.48 -20.00
C LEU A 579 9.74 31.85 -19.40
N HIS A 580 8.57 32.37 -19.76
CA HIS A 580 8.06 33.66 -19.28
C HIS A 580 7.44 33.53 -17.90
N HIS A 581 7.53 34.57 -17.08
CA HIS A 581 6.80 34.67 -15.81
C HIS A 581 6.42 36.08 -15.40
N GLY A 582 5.54 36.14 -14.40
CA GLY A 582 5.11 37.35 -13.71
C GLY A 582 4.53 36.98 -12.35
N ASP A 583 4.63 37.92 -11.40
CA ASP A 583 4.14 37.77 -10.03
C ASP A 583 2.80 38.49 -9.84
N PHE A 584 1.83 37.78 -9.28
CA PHE A 584 0.45 38.22 -9.08
C PHE A 584 0.03 38.00 -7.62
N PRO A 585 -0.91 38.78 -7.06
CA PRO A 585 -1.32 38.64 -5.66
C PRO A 585 -2.04 37.31 -5.36
N GLU A 586 -2.76 36.76 -6.35
CA GLU A 586 -3.50 35.51 -6.24
C GLU A 586 -3.54 34.76 -7.59
N ALA A 587 -3.71 33.44 -7.52
CA ALA A 587 -3.80 32.58 -8.70
C ALA A 587 -5.22 32.65 -9.30
N SER A 588 -5.37 33.35 -10.43
CA SER A 588 -6.66 33.56 -11.10
C SER A 588 -7.02 32.42 -12.08
N GLN A 589 -8.32 32.22 -12.32
CA GLN A 589 -8.83 31.29 -13.34
C GLN A 589 -8.47 31.74 -14.77
N ARG A 590 -8.35 33.06 -15.02
CA ARG A 590 -7.76 33.58 -16.27
C ARG A 590 -6.25 33.38 -16.19
N LYS A 591 -5.73 32.52 -17.07
CA LYS A 591 -4.29 32.36 -17.30
C LYS A 591 -3.74 33.58 -18.05
N PRO A 592 -2.64 34.21 -17.57
CA PRO A 592 -2.05 35.37 -18.23
C PRO A 592 -1.60 35.14 -19.69
N GLY A 593 -1.72 36.19 -20.50
CA GLY A 593 -1.12 36.28 -21.84
C GLY A 593 0.40 36.41 -21.78
N LEU A 594 1.11 36.14 -22.88
CA LEU A 594 2.58 36.31 -22.90
C LEU A 594 2.98 37.79 -22.74
N ASP A 595 2.16 38.71 -23.25
CA ASP A 595 2.35 40.16 -23.14
C ASP A 595 2.12 40.68 -21.69
N GLU A 596 1.52 39.86 -20.82
CA GLU A 596 1.30 40.13 -19.40
C GLU A 596 2.44 39.57 -18.51
N LEU A 597 3.43 38.88 -19.10
CA LEU A 597 4.53 38.21 -18.40
C LEU A 597 5.88 38.86 -18.76
N GLY A 598 6.21 39.93 -18.04
CA GLY A 598 7.37 40.79 -18.31
C GLY A 598 8.75 40.20 -17.98
N GLU A 599 8.82 39.13 -17.17
CA GLU A 599 10.09 38.45 -16.84
C GLU A 599 10.26 37.18 -17.70
N ARG A 600 11.51 36.82 -17.99
CA ARG A 600 11.83 35.66 -18.85
C ARG A 600 13.14 34.97 -18.45
N ILE A 601 13.13 33.66 -18.53
CA ILE A 601 14.29 32.77 -18.33
C ILE A 601 14.65 32.17 -19.69
N ASP A 602 15.92 32.25 -20.08
CA ASP A 602 16.42 31.66 -21.33
C ASP A 602 16.65 30.15 -21.14
N MET A 603 15.88 29.33 -21.87
CA MET A 603 15.92 27.87 -21.74
C MET A 603 17.20 27.27 -22.33
N SER A 604 17.96 27.99 -23.15
CA SER A 604 19.28 27.51 -23.63
C SER A 604 20.35 27.49 -22.55
N LEU A 605 20.12 28.19 -21.43
CA LEU A 605 21.00 28.19 -20.25
C LEU A 605 20.60 27.13 -19.21
N ALA A 606 19.48 26.43 -19.40
CA ALA A 606 19.02 25.37 -18.51
C ALA A 606 19.67 24.03 -18.88
N THR A 607 20.20 23.32 -17.89
CA THR A 607 20.94 22.06 -18.12
C THR A 607 20.47 20.89 -17.26
N ASP A 608 19.78 21.12 -16.15
CA ASP A 608 19.22 20.03 -15.35
C ASP A 608 18.01 20.41 -14.49
N LEU A 609 17.36 19.38 -13.93
CA LEU A 609 16.31 19.49 -12.92
C LEU A 609 16.78 18.88 -11.60
N LEU A 610 16.92 19.73 -10.58
CA LEU A 610 17.25 19.30 -9.22
C LEU A 610 15.95 19.02 -8.45
N THR A 611 15.59 17.75 -8.32
CA THR A 611 14.34 17.31 -7.68
C THR A 611 14.47 17.19 -6.16
N GLY A 612 13.45 17.65 -5.44
CA GLY A 612 13.36 17.64 -3.98
C GLY A 612 14.64 18.09 -3.28
N LEU A 613 15.18 17.23 -2.41
CA LEU A 613 16.37 17.54 -1.60
C LEU A 613 17.67 17.69 -2.41
N ALA A 614 17.69 17.36 -3.71
CA ALA A 614 18.83 17.69 -4.58
C ALA A 614 18.90 19.20 -4.90
N SER A 615 17.80 19.94 -4.75
CA SER A 615 17.79 21.40 -4.88
C SER A 615 18.36 22.07 -3.62
N PRO A 616 19.30 23.03 -3.75
CA PRO A 616 19.75 23.89 -2.64
C PRO A 616 18.62 24.72 -2.02
N THR A 617 17.57 25.03 -2.78
CA THR A 617 16.39 25.74 -2.27
C THR A 617 15.52 24.84 -1.39
N PHE A 618 15.32 23.57 -1.75
CA PHE A 618 14.39 22.68 -1.03
C PHE A 618 15.04 21.80 0.04
N SER A 619 16.36 21.58 -0.02
CA SER A 619 17.15 21.05 1.11
C SER A 619 17.29 22.05 2.28
N SER A 620 17.00 23.33 2.06
CA SER A 620 17.06 24.37 3.09
C SER A 620 15.97 24.21 4.15
N LYS A 621 16.35 24.04 5.42
CA LYS A 621 15.46 23.99 6.61
C LYS A 621 14.38 25.09 6.67
N LYS A 622 14.57 26.22 5.98
CA LYS A 622 13.57 27.31 5.90
C LYS A 622 12.33 26.90 5.11
N ASN A 623 12.51 26.08 4.07
CA ASN A 623 11.51 25.68 3.09
C ASN A 623 10.94 24.28 3.36
N ALA A 624 11.35 23.63 4.45
CA ALA A 624 10.88 22.31 4.91
C ALA A 624 9.39 22.24 5.33
N ALA A 625 8.58 23.24 4.93
CA ALA A 625 7.12 23.20 5.01
C ALA A 625 6.47 22.89 3.64
N GLU A 626 7.23 22.99 2.54
CA GLU A 626 6.82 22.51 1.22
C GLU A 626 7.21 21.03 1.07
N THR A 627 6.34 20.21 0.48
CA THR A 627 6.55 18.76 0.33
C THR A 627 7.69 18.46 -0.66
N PRO A 628 8.86 17.93 -0.23
CA PRO A 628 10.03 17.87 -1.12
C PRO A 628 9.83 16.98 -2.36
N THR A 629 8.99 15.95 -2.28
CA THR A 629 8.66 15.08 -3.42
C THR A 629 7.79 15.75 -4.50
N LEU A 630 7.28 16.96 -4.24
CA LEU A 630 6.54 17.80 -5.20
C LEU A 630 7.30 19.08 -5.57
N CYS A 631 8.58 19.18 -5.19
CA CYS A 631 9.41 20.36 -5.43
C CYS A 631 10.55 20.06 -6.40
N PHE A 632 10.89 20.98 -7.29
CA PHE A 632 12.06 20.86 -8.17
C PHE A 632 12.60 22.23 -8.58
N SER A 633 13.87 22.27 -9.01
CA SER A 633 14.52 23.50 -9.48
C SER A 633 15.17 23.31 -10.85
N LEU A 634 15.06 24.31 -11.72
CA LEU A 634 15.75 24.39 -13.00
C LEU A 634 17.18 24.90 -12.77
N ALA A 635 18.21 24.15 -13.15
CA ALA A 635 19.62 24.48 -12.90
C ALA A 635 20.33 25.01 -14.15
N SER A 636 21.30 25.93 -13.97
CA SER A 636 22.06 26.54 -15.07
C SER A 636 23.55 26.23 -15.06
N SER A 637 24.11 26.03 -16.26
CA SER A 637 25.53 25.86 -16.55
C SER A 637 26.41 27.07 -16.27
N SER A 638 25.84 28.28 -16.20
CA SER A 638 26.60 29.55 -16.14
C SER A 638 26.81 30.13 -14.74
N SER A 639 26.35 29.43 -13.69
CA SER A 639 26.37 29.89 -12.30
C SER A 639 27.77 29.84 -11.66
N SER A 640 28.64 30.76 -12.07
CA SER A 640 29.94 31.02 -11.38
C SER A 640 29.79 31.64 -9.98
N ASP A 641 28.58 32.07 -9.61
CA ASP A 641 28.25 32.54 -8.26
C ASP A 641 27.71 31.39 -7.39
N THR A 642 28.54 30.95 -6.45
CA THR A 642 28.25 29.86 -5.49
C THR A 642 27.04 30.08 -4.57
N ALA A 643 26.38 31.24 -4.62
CA ALA A 643 25.20 31.55 -3.81
C ALA A 643 23.88 30.97 -4.37
N HIS A 644 23.70 30.91 -5.70
CA HIS A 644 22.42 30.60 -6.34
C HIS A 644 22.59 29.87 -7.70
N PRO A 645 22.59 28.53 -7.73
CA PRO A 645 22.75 27.75 -8.97
C PRO A 645 21.44 27.47 -9.73
N THR A 646 20.28 27.90 -9.19
CA THR A 646 18.95 27.65 -9.76
C THR A 646 18.39 28.89 -10.47
N MET A 647 17.74 28.67 -11.61
CA MET A 647 17.10 29.70 -12.45
C MET A 647 15.66 29.97 -12.01
N ALA A 648 14.96 28.89 -11.62
CA ALA A 648 13.61 28.91 -11.10
C ALA A 648 13.43 27.72 -10.14
N ASP A 649 12.68 27.97 -9.07
CA ASP A 649 12.33 26.98 -8.06
C ASP A 649 10.80 26.81 -8.05
N PHE A 650 10.33 25.56 -8.09
CA PHE A 650 8.92 25.20 -8.28
C PHE A 650 8.43 24.29 -7.15
N CYS A 651 7.28 24.63 -6.55
CA CYS A 651 6.49 23.72 -5.71
C CYS A 651 5.16 23.41 -6.39
N CYS A 652 4.93 22.16 -6.75
CA CYS A 652 3.68 21.72 -7.36
C CYS A 652 2.60 21.49 -6.30
N ALA A 653 1.35 21.84 -6.64
CA ALA A 653 0.19 21.59 -5.80
C ALA A 653 -0.26 20.12 -5.80
N THR A 654 0.08 19.36 -6.85
CA THR A 654 -0.30 17.95 -7.03
C THR A 654 0.83 17.13 -7.67
N SER A 655 0.79 15.82 -7.48
CA SER A 655 1.71 14.87 -8.16
C SER A 655 1.55 14.93 -9.69
N THR A 656 0.34 15.21 -10.19
CA THR A 656 0.07 15.40 -11.63
C THR A 656 0.80 16.63 -12.17
N GLN A 657 0.69 17.79 -11.51
CA GLN A 657 1.42 19.00 -11.91
C GLN A 657 2.94 18.77 -11.84
N TYR A 658 3.41 18.00 -10.85
CA TYR A 658 4.82 17.64 -10.72
C TYR A 658 5.30 16.77 -11.88
N SER A 659 4.60 15.70 -12.24
CA SER A 659 4.99 14.83 -13.37
C SER A 659 4.85 15.53 -14.72
N GLU A 660 3.81 16.34 -14.92
CA GLU A 660 3.64 17.15 -16.13
C GLU A 660 4.81 18.12 -16.36
N TRP A 661 5.24 18.82 -15.32
CA TRP A 661 6.30 19.84 -15.45
C TRP A 661 7.71 19.25 -15.41
N THR A 662 7.98 18.24 -14.58
CA THR A 662 9.31 17.61 -14.54
C THR A 662 9.59 16.77 -15.78
N ASP A 663 8.65 15.93 -16.24
CA ASP A 663 8.83 15.23 -17.51
C ASP A 663 8.76 16.19 -18.71
N GLY A 664 7.93 17.25 -18.64
CA GLY A 664 7.89 18.28 -19.69
C GLY A 664 9.22 19.00 -19.87
N PHE A 665 9.91 19.38 -18.78
CA PHE A 665 11.24 19.95 -18.87
C PHE A 665 12.31 18.92 -19.26
N ASN A 666 12.25 17.68 -18.75
CA ASN A 666 13.19 16.63 -19.17
C ASN A 666 13.07 16.33 -20.66
N MET A 667 11.85 16.13 -21.18
CA MET A 667 11.58 15.88 -22.59
C MET A 667 11.91 17.08 -23.49
N LEU A 668 11.88 18.31 -22.96
CA LEU A 668 12.33 19.53 -23.67
C LEU A 668 13.87 19.66 -23.70
N LEU A 669 14.57 19.07 -22.72
CA LEU A 669 16.03 18.98 -22.64
C LEU A 669 16.57 17.64 -23.21
N ASP A 670 15.75 16.90 -23.94
CA ASP A 670 16.01 15.55 -24.49
C ASP A 670 16.61 14.55 -23.48
N LYS A 671 16.15 14.64 -22.22
CA LYS A 671 16.47 13.72 -21.12
C LYS A 671 15.43 12.61 -20.97
N ASN A 672 15.86 11.54 -20.30
CA ASN A 672 15.00 10.43 -19.90
C ASN A 672 13.83 10.90 -19.02
N ILE A 673 12.71 10.17 -19.13
CA ILE A 673 11.53 10.32 -18.28
C ILE A 673 11.92 10.06 -16.82
N ALA A 674 11.48 10.92 -15.89
CA ALA A 674 11.76 10.77 -14.46
C ALA A 674 10.63 10.07 -13.71
N ASN A 675 9.36 10.28 -14.09
CA ASN A 675 8.22 9.75 -13.35
C ASN A 675 7.67 8.47 -13.97
N ARG A 676 7.42 7.46 -13.11
CA ARG A 676 6.87 6.16 -13.52
C ARG A 676 5.51 6.30 -14.21
N ASP A 677 4.66 7.19 -13.71
CA ASP A 677 3.30 7.43 -14.23
C ASP A 677 3.31 7.87 -15.71
N THR A 678 4.27 8.70 -16.12
CA THR A 678 4.44 9.13 -17.52
C THR A 678 4.93 7.97 -18.40
N ALA A 679 5.84 7.12 -17.89
CA ALA A 679 6.30 5.93 -18.60
C ALA A 679 5.19 4.86 -18.73
N GLU A 680 4.37 4.67 -17.68
CA GLU A 680 3.19 3.79 -17.72
C GLU A 680 2.12 4.34 -18.68
N TYR A 681 1.91 5.66 -18.74
CA TYR A 681 0.99 6.29 -19.69
C TYR A 681 1.45 6.09 -21.14
N ILE A 682 2.74 6.29 -21.45
CA ILE A 682 3.30 6.00 -22.78
C ILE A 682 3.16 4.52 -23.13
N ARG A 683 3.39 3.61 -22.18
CA ARG A 683 3.16 2.16 -22.39
C ARG A 683 1.70 1.86 -22.70
N MET A 684 0.75 2.41 -21.93
CA MET A 684 -0.69 2.20 -22.19
C MET A 684 -1.11 2.76 -23.55
N LEU A 685 -0.64 3.95 -23.93
CA LEU A 685 -0.87 4.52 -25.27
C LEU A 685 -0.26 3.62 -26.36
N THR A 686 0.95 3.12 -26.15
CA THR A 686 1.62 2.20 -27.09
C THR A 686 0.81 0.92 -27.27
N ASP A 687 0.41 0.28 -26.17
CA ASP A 687 -0.29 -1.01 -26.20
C ASP A 687 -1.71 -0.85 -26.77
N VAL A 688 -2.40 0.26 -26.50
CA VAL A 688 -3.70 0.60 -27.13
C VAL A 688 -3.54 0.90 -28.62
N ALA A 689 -2.56 1.72 -29.03
CA ALA A 689 -2.36 2.08 -30.43
C ALA A 689 -1.86 0.89 -31.28
N VAL A 690 -1.03 0.00 -30.71
CA VAL A 690 -0.69 -1.30 -31.32
C VAL A 690 -1.93 -2.18 -31.42
N THR A 691 -2.79 -2.23 -30.40
CA THR A 691 -4.05 -3.00 -30.46
C THR A 691 -4.97 -2.47 -31.57
N ILE A 692 -5.11 -1.15 -31.72
CA ILE A 692 -5.90 -0.54 -32.81
C ILE A 692 -5.31 -0.89 -34.18
N ALA A 693 -4.01 -0.66 -34.40
CA ALA A 693 -3.36 -0.95 -35.67
C ALA A 693 -3.38 -2.45 -36.05
N LEU A 694 -3.46 -3.36 -35.06
CA LEU A 694 -3.67 -4.79 -35.29
C LEU A 694 -5.15 -5.13 -35.55
N LEU A 695 -6.08 -4.45 -34.89
CA LEU A 695 -7.52 -4.58 -35.16
C LEU A 695 -7.86 -4.15 -36.59
N ASP A 696 -7.31 -3.03 -37.07
CA ASP A 696 -7.50 -2.54 -38.45
C ASP A 696 -7.07 -3.60 -39.48
N LEU A 697 -5.88 -4.20 -39.30
CA LEU A 697 -5.37 -5.29 -40.14
C LEU A 697 -6.29 -6.53 -40.12
N THR A 698 -6.85 -6.89 -38.96
CA THR A 698 -7.83 -8.00 -38.88
C THR A 698 -9.19 -7.65 -39.46
N GLY A 699 -9.56 -6.36 -39.51
CA GLY A 699 -10.83 -5.88 -40.07
C GLY A 699 -10.86 -5.91 -41.60
N GLU A 700 -9.73 -5.63 -42.26
CA GLU A 700 -9.61 -5.70 -43.72
C GLU A 700 -9.30 -7.12 -44.26
N GLY A 701 -9.06 -8.10 -43.37
CA GLY A 701 -8.76 -9.49 -43.75
C GLY A 701 -7.40 -9.68 -44.41
N VAL A 702 -6.43 -8.81 -44.11
CA VAL A 702 -5.09 -8.84 -44.73
C VAL A 702 -4.17 -9.78 -43.96
N ASP A 703 -3.79 -10.89 -44.59
CA ASP A 703 -2.76 -11.78 -44.06
C ASP A 703 -1.42 -11.04 -43.89
N VAL A 704 -0.87 -11.05 -42.67
CA VAL A 704 0.45 -10.46 -42.37
C VAL A 704 1.54 -11.36 -42.95
N VAL A 705 1.83 -11.19 -44.24
CA VAL A 705 2.81 -11.97 -45.00
C VAL A 705 4.21 -11.83 -44.38
N SER A 706 4.79 -12.96 -43.99
CA SER A 706 6.18 -13.03 -43.53
C SER A 706 7.14 -12.98 -44.72
N ALA A 707 7.37 -11.78 -45.26
CA ALA A 707 8.28 -11.52 -46.38
C ALA A 707 9.76 -11.77 -46.01
N ALA A 708 10.14 -13.04 -45.97
CA ALA A 708 11.52 -13.53 -45.83
C ALA A 708 11.98 -14.16 -47.16
N ALA A 709 11.84 -13.41 -48.25
CA ALA A 709 12.36 -13.71 -49.58
C ALA A 709 13.03 -12.44 -50.12
N GLY A 710 14.22 -12.56 -50.70
CA GLY A 710 14.97 -11.42 -51.24
C GLY A 710 14.47 -11.03 -52.63
N GLU A 711 14.42 -9.73 -52.91
CA GLU A 711 14.25 -9.22 -54.27
C GLU A 711 15.63 -8.96 -54.89
N ASP A 712 15.94 -9.66 -55.99
CA ASP A 712 17.17 -9.47 -56.76
C ASP A 712 17.16 -8.11 -57.49
N ALA A 713 18.30 -7.40 -57.44
CA ALA A 713 18.53 -6.24 -58.30
C ALA A 713 18.84 -6.68 -59.74
N PRO A 714 18.22 -6.08 -60.78
CA PRO A 714 18.32 -6.60 -62.14
C PRO A 714 19.63 -6.23 -62.86
N GLY A 715 20.50 -7.23 -63.05
CA GLY A 715 21.30 -7.39 -64.27
C GLY A 715 22.80 -7.04 -64.20
N GLY A 716 23.65 -7.94 -64.71
CA GLY A 716 25.02 -7.58 -65.11
C GLY A 716 26.10 -8.69 -65.08
N GLY A 717 26.20 -9.48 -66.15
CA GLY A 717 27.50 -9.89 -66.72
C GLY A 717 28.46 -10.79 -65.92
N VAL A 718 28.33 -12.10 -66.13
CA VAL A 718 29.42 -13.08 -66.39
C VAL A 718 30.88 -12.62 -66.12
N ASN A 719 31.55 -13.23 -65.13
CA ASN A 719 32.75 -14.02 -65.45
C ASN A 719 33.14 -15.09 -64.40
N SER A 720 33.96 -16.05 -64.84
CA SER A 720 34.41 -17.24 -64.10
C SER A 720 35.50 -16.96 -63.04
N GLY A 721 35.69 -17.89 -62.09
CA GLY A 721 37.07 -18.27 -61.70
C GLY A 721 37.44 -18.61 -60.25
N GLY A 722 36.92 -19.71 -59.68
CA GLY A 722 37.68 -20.66 -58.82
C GLY A 722 38.37 -20.22 -57.50
N GLY A 723 38.91 -21.19 -56.76
CA GLY A 723 39.77 -20.99 -55.57
C GLY A 723 39.00 -20.63 -54.29
N ALA A 724 38.62 -21.53 -53.37
CA ALA A 724 39.37 -22.57 -52.64
C ALA A 724 40.11 -22.08 -51.37
N ASN A 725 39.48 -22.40 -50.22
CA ASN A 725 40.10 -22.97 -49.01
C ASN A 725 40.71 -22.05 -47.92
N SER A 726 40.55 -22.50 -46.67
CA SER A 726 41.38 -22.28 -45.45
C SER A 726 41.54 -20.86 -44.89
N ASN A 727 41.74 -20.64 -43.58
CA ASN A 727 41.55 -21.40 -42.32
C ASN A 727 42.00 -20.46 -41.17
N ALA A 728 41.49 -20.64 -39.93
CA ALA A 728 41.93 -19.96 -38.69
C ALA A 728 41.86 -18.41 -38.68
N GLY A 729 41.47 -17.72 -37.60
CA GLY A 729 41.43 -18.10 -36.19
C GLY A 729 42.25 -17.09 -35.37
N GLY A 730 41.85 -16.82 -34.13
CA GLY A 730 42.55 -15.88 -33.23
C GLY A 730 41.84 -14.53 -33.08
N GLY A 731 41.27 -14.27 -31.89
CA GLY A 731 40.53 -13.05 -31.58
C GLY A 731 41.33 -12.03 -30.76
N SER A 732 40.59 -11.19 -30.01
CA SER A 732 41.04 -10.01 -29.26
C SER A 732 41.38 -8.78 -30.12
N GLY A 733 41.19 -7.57 -29.58
CA GLY A 733 41.44 -6.30 -30.27
C GLY A 733 40.34 -5.25 -30.12
N THR A 734 40.21 -4.67 -28.93
CA THR A 734 39.33 -3.52 -28.65
C THR A 734 39.64 -2.30 -29.53
N GLY A 735 38.62 -1.62 -30.10
CA GLY A 735 38.83 -0.37 -30.84
C GLY A 735 37.57 0.36 -31.32
N LEU A 736 37.07 1.31 -30.52
CA LEU A 736 36.54 2.59 -31.05
C LEU A 736 37.74 3.40 -31.61
N PRO A 737 37.61 4.35 -32.57
CA PRO A 737 36.49 5.31 -32.76
C PRO A 737 36.21 5.53 -34.29
N PRO A 738 35.86 6.71 -34.85
CA PRO A 738 35.25 7.95 -34.32
C PRO A 738 33.96 8.38 -35.07
N ALA A 739 33.51 9.62 -34.82
CA ALA A 739 32.27 10.21 -35.34
C ALA A 739 32.42 11.01 -36.67
N ASN A 740 31.33 11.69 -37.06
CA ASN A 740 31.13 12.67 -38.13
C ASN A 740 30.86 12.18 -39.57
N ALA A 741 29.58 12.23 -39.94
CA ALA A 741 29.13 12.69 -41.25
C ALA A 741 27.80 13.44 -41.10
N GLN A 742 27.78 14.74 -41.40
CA GLN A 742 26.55 15.54 -41.53
C GLN A 742 26.14 15.55 -43.01
N PHE A 743 24.90 15.22 -43.35
CA PHE A 743 24.35 15.59 -44.67
C PHE A 743 22.88 16.06 -44.61
N TRP A 744 22.74 17.37 -44.80
CA TRP A 744 21.68 18.12 -45.49
C TRP A 744 20.26 17.56 -45.61
N TYR A 745 19.30 18.35 -45.12
CA TYR A 745 17.93 18.43 -45.65
C TYR A 745 17.92 19.11 -47.02
N ASP A 746 16.95 18.75 -47.87
CA ASP A 746 16.35 19.64 -48.87
C ASP A 746 14.84 19.30 -49.00
N ASP A 747 14.02 20.26 -49.44
CA ASP A 747 12.54 20.19 -49.38
C ASP A 747 11.89 19.64 -50.67
N GLY A 748 10.82 18.83 -50.55
CA GLY A 748 10.37 17.95 -51.64
C GLY A 748 8.86 17.74 -51.88
N ALA A 749 7.99 18.43 -51.14
CA ALA A 749 6.54 18.62 -51.39
C ALA A 749 5.56 17.40 -51.56
N ALA A 750 4.53 17.43 -50.71
CA ALA A 750 3.12 17.00 -50.95
C ALA A 750 2.76 15.50 -51.03
N GLY A 751 1.98 15.06 -50.02
CA GLY A 751 1.29 13.77 -49.95
C GLY A 751 0.59 13.63 -48.60
N SER A 752 -0.53 14.33 -48.39
CA SER A 752 -1.13 14.51 -47.07
C SER A 752 -2.22 13.49 -46.76
N GLU A 753 -2.08 12.78 -45.64
CA GLU A 753 -3.22 12.29 -44.87
C GLU A 753 -2.92 12.44 -43.38
N THR A 754 -3.86 13.03 -42.63
CA THR A 754 -3.64 13.46 -41.24
C THR A 754 -4.69 12.84 -40.35
N ILE A 755 -4.32 11.83 -39.56
CA ILE A 755 -5.24 11.20 -38.60
C ILE A 755 -5.52 12.22 -37.49
N VAL A 756 -6.73 12.78 -37.50
CA VAL A 756 -7.19 13.74 -36.49
C VAL A 756 -7.53 12.99 -35.21
N GLY A 757 -6.64 13.07 -34.22
CA GLY A 757 -6.87 12.50 -32.89
C GLY A 757 -8.02 13.22 -32.17
N ALA A 758 -9.21 12.61 -32.17
CA ALA A 758 -10.37 13.09 -31.44
C ALA A 758 -10.19 12.87 -29.92
N GLY A 759 -9.71 13.89 -29.22
CA GLY A 759 -9.51 13.84 -27.78
C GLY A 759 -10.83 13.86 -27.00
N LEU A 760 -11.10 12.78 -26.25
CA LEU A 760 -12.20 12.72 -25.27
C LEU A 760 -11.72 13.23 -23.89
N PRO A 761 -12.25 14.35 -23.36
CA PRO A 761 -11.86 14.88 -22.06
C PRO A 761 -12.61 14.17 -20.91
N ILE A 762 -11.90 13.33 -20.14
CA ILE A 762 -12.44 12.78 -18.89
C ILE A 762 -12.34 13.84 -17.79
N HIS A 763 -13.43 14.58 -17.57
CA HIS A 763 -13.54 15.53 -16.47
C HIS A 763 -13.78 14.83 -15.13
N TYR A 764 -12.80 14.91 -14.22
CA TYR A 764 -13.06 14.72 -12.79
C TYR A 764 -13.95 15.85 -12.29
N ARG A 765 -15.13 15.53 -11.76
CA ARG A 765 -16.06 16.51 -11.16
C ARG A 765 -15.89 16.54 -9.65
N HIS A 766 -15.53 17.71 -9.13
CA HIS A 766 -15.75 18.03 -7.71
C HIS A 766 -17.18 18.57 -7.57
N ASP A 767 -18.00 17.95 -6.72
CA ASP A 767 -19.29 18.50 -6.33
C ASP A 767 -19.16 19.20 -4.97
N SER A 768 -19.43 20.51 -4.94
CA SER A 768 -19.44 21.30 -3.71
C SER A 768 -20.50 22.42 -3.75
N ALA A 769 -21.64 22.15 -3.10
CA ALA A 769 -22.64 23.08 -2.57
C ALA A 769 -23.51 23.96 -3.53
N ARG A 770 -24.83 23.87 -3.27
CA ARG A 770 -25.86 24.94 -3.24
C ARG A 770 -25.92 26.02 -4.35
N SER A 771 -27.11 26.19 -4.95
CA SER A 771 -27.86 27.48 -4.92
C SER A 771 -29.20 27.42 -5.69
N ASP A 772 -30.31 27.46 -4.95
CA ASP A 772 -31.56 28.23 -5.17
C ASP A 772 -32.38 28.32 -6.49
N ARG A 773 -33.70 28.48 -6.27
CA ARG A 773 -34.80 28.98 -7.14
C ARG A 773 -35.36 28.05 -8.23
N ARG A 774 -36.67 28.13 -8.58
CA ARG A 774 -37.95 28.42 -7.87
C ARG A 774 -39.09 28.31 -8.92
N ASP A 775 -40.34 28.39 -8.44
CA ASP A 775 -41.63 28.49 -9.18
C ASP A 775 -42.32 27.14 -9.48
N SER A 776 -43.63 26.94 -9.20
CA SER A 776 -44.61 27.80 -8.50
C SER A 776 -45.76 27.01 -7.84
N LEU A 777 -46.50 27.70 -6.95
CA LEU A 777 -47.58 27.23 -6.03
C LEU A 777 -48.98 27.14 -6.73
N PRO A 778 -50.10 26.61 -6.16
CA PRO A 778 -50.70 26.80 -4.80
C PRO A 778 -50.65 25.54 -3.90
N VAL A 779 -50.71 25.55 -2.55
CA VAL A 779 -51.34 26.42 -1.50
C VAL A 779 -52.82 26.12 -1.21
N VAL A 780 -53.05 25.56 -0.01
CA VAL A 780 -54.23 25.73 0.87
C VAL A 780 -53.69 25.66 2.32
N ASN A 781 -53.98 26.67 3.16
CA ASN A 781 -53.76 26.68 4.61
C ASN A 781 -55.03 26.10 5.31
N GLU A 782 -55.27 26.00 6.62
CA GLU A 782 -54.91 26.69 7.89
C GLU A 782 -54.61 25.57 8.97
N GLU A 783 -53.96 25.76 10.13
CA GLU A 783 -54.24 26.66 11.29
C GLU A 783 -55.66 26.34 11.87
N GLU A 784 -55.91 26.26 13.20
CA GLU A 784 -55.28 26.87 14.39
C GLU A 784 -55.66 26.11 15.72
N GLU A 785 -55.18 26.61 16.88
CA GLU A 785 -55.55 26.37 18.32
C GLU A 785 -54.95 25.12 19.05
N ASP A 786 -54.34 25.18 20.26
CA ASP A 786 -54.71 25.70 21.62
C ASP A 786 -55.80 24.82 22.32
N GLU A 787 -55.84 24.51 23.64
CA GLU A 787 -55.36 25.16 24.87
C GLU A 787 -54.77 24.20 25.97
N GLU A 788 -54.49 24.80 27.14
CA GLU A 788 -53.85 24.45 28.43
C GLU A 788 -54.33 23.25 29.30
N GLY A 789 -53.41 22.81 30.21
CA GLY A 789 -53.69 22.40 31.61
C GLY A 789 -54.11 20.94 31.93
N SER A 790 -54.13 20.45 33.19
CA SER A 790 -53.45 20.85 34.46
C SER A 790 -53.88 19.92 35.63
N ASN A 791 -52.95 19.17 36.26
CA ASN A 791 -53.09 18.40 37.53
C ASN A 791 -54.15 17.25 37.54
N GLY A 792 -54.20 16.27 38.47
CA GLY A 792 -53.34 15.85 39.61
C GLY A 792 -53.12 14.31 39.59
N GLU A 793 -52.39 13.63 40.49
CA GLU A 793 -52.59 13.50 41.96
C GLU A 793 -53.99 12.90 42.26
N ASP A 794 -54.17 11.72 42.88
CA ASP A 794 -53.32 10.99 43.86
C ASP A 794 -53.38 9.42 43.81
N GLU A 795 -52.72 8.80 44.80
CA GLU A 795 -52.61 7.39 45.23
C GLU A 795 -54.00 6.68 45.44
N GLU A 796 -54.17 5.35 45.59
CA GLU A 796 -53.54 4.41 46.54
C GLU A 796 -53.69 2.91 46.16
N PHE A 797 -52.90 2.06 46.84
CA PHE A 797 -53.09 0.62 47.21
C PHE A 797 -53.89 -0.34 46.29
N SER A 798 -53.30 -1.41 45.72
CA SER A 798 -52.69 -2.62 46.36
C SER A 798 -53.68 -3.72 46.76
N GLU A 799 -53.58 -4.90 46.14
CA GLU A 799 -53.56 -6.17 46.88
C GLU A 799 -52.81 -7.29 46.13
N MET A 800 -52.31 -8.30 46.86
CA MET A 800 -51.66 -9.50 46.32
C MET A 800 -52.66 -10.67 46.23
N GLY A 801 -52.44 -11.61 45.32
CA GLY A 801 -53.24 -12.84 45.22
C GLY A 801 -52.50 -13.96 44.47
N ASP A 802 -51.79 -14.81 45.22
CA ASP A 802 -50.99 -15.93 44.70
C ASP A 802 -51.79 -17.26 44.76
N HIS A 803 -51.31 -18.26 44.03
CA HIS A 803 -51.74 -19.68 43.95
C HIS A 803 -53.07 -19.95 43.20
N GLY A 804 -53.23 -21.04 42.43
CA GLY A 804 -52.26 -22.03 41.94
C GLY A 804 -52.63 -23.50 42.20
N THR A 805 -53.15 -24.21 41.17
CA THR A 805 -53.12 -25.70 41.01
C THR A 805 -53.48 -26.03 39.54
N SER A 806 -52.69 -26.85 38.82
CA SER A 806 -52.86 -28.32 38.60
C SER A 806 -54.07 -28.71 37.70
N ARG A 807 -54.03 -29.69 36.79
CA ARG A 807 -53.22 -30.93 36.74
C ARG A 807 -53.26 -31.65 35.36
N ALA A 808 -52.27 -32.51 35.08
CA ALA A 808 -52.18 -33.53 34.01
C ALA A 808 -52.04 -33.04 32.54
N GLY A 809 -51.41 -33.80 31.63
CA GLY A 809 -50.62 -35.05 31.78
C GLY A 809 -50.52 -35.88 30.48
N SER A 810 -49.50 -36.77 30.39
CA SER A 810 -49.15 -37.66 29.25
C SER A 810 -48.43 -37.00 28.06
N ALA A 811 -47.56 -37.64 27.26
CA ALA A 811 -46.50 -38.68 27.43
C ALA A 811 -45.83 -38.90 26.03
N TYR A 812 -44.79 -39.75 25.95
CA TYR A 812 -43.93 -40.05 24.78
C TYR A 812 -42.86 -38.96 24.53
N ASP A 813 -41.57 -39.17 24.87
CA ASP A 813 -40.54 -40.12 24.33
C ASP A 813 -40.00 -39.60 22.96
N ASP A 814 -38.73 -39.61 22.56
CA ASP A 814 -37.38 -39.88 23.13
C ASP A 814 -36.35 -39.39 22.06
N ASP A 815 -35.03 -39.16 22.23
CA ASP A 815 -34.03 -39.14 23.32
C ASP A 815 -32.77 -38.36 22.80
N GLY A 816 -31.79 -37.99 23.64
CA GLY A 816 -30.40 -37.71 23.24
C GLY A 816 -29.79 -36.33 23.58
N ASP A 817 -28.99 -36.27 24.65
CA ASP A 817 -28.14 -35.11 25.01
C ASP A 817 -26.98 -34.86 24.02
N VAL A 818 -26.52 -33.61 23.92
CA VAL A 818 -25.30 -33.22 23.18
C VAL A 818 -24.29 -32.56 24.12
N ASP A 819 -23.45 -33.38 24.73
CA ASP A 819 -22.35 -32.94 25.60
C ASP A 819 -21.12 -32.54 24.75
N TYR A 820 -20.57 -31.35 24.99
CA TYR A 820 -19.45 -30.78 24.23
C TYR A 820 -18.15 -30.82 25.03
N ASP A 821 -17.61 -32.04 25.23
CA ASP A 821 -16.32 -32.23 25.90
C ASP A 821 -15.15 -31.80 24.98
N ILE A 822 -14.49 -30.68 25.33
CA ILE A 822 -13.37 -30.11 24.58
C ILE A 822 -12.06 -30.77 25.02
N GLY A 823 -11.86 -32.01 24.56
CA GLY A 823 -10.66 -32.80 24.79
C GLY A 823 -9.38 -32.14 24.22
N TRP A 824 -8.44 -31.78 25.10
CA TRP A 824 -7.17 -31.18 24.73
C TRP A 824 -6.21 -32.21 24.11
N PHE A 825 -5.67 -31.91 22.92
CA PHE A 825 -4.47 -32.59 22.41
C PHE A 825 -3.22 -31.73 22.56
N ARG A 826 -2.18 -32.31 23.19
CA ARG A 826 -0.81 -31.80 23.18
C ARG A 826 -0.11 -32.24 21.89
N ILE A 827 0.33 -31.29 21.08
CA ILE A 827 1.53 -31.38 20.23
C ILE A 827 2.28 -30.05 20.39
#